data_AF-A0A430K6V7-F1
#
_entry.id   AF-A0A430K6V7-F1
#
_cell.length_a   1.000
_cell.length_b   1.000
_cell.length_c   1.000
_cell.angle_alpha   90.00
_cell.angle_beta   90.00
_cell.angle_gamma   90.00
#
_symmetry.space_group_name_H-M   'P 1'
#
loop_
_entity.id
_entity.type
_entity.pdbx_description
1 polymer ?
#
loop_
_entity_poly.entity_id
_entity_poly.type
_entity_poly.pdbx_seq_one_letter_code
_entity_poly.pdbx_strand_id
1 'polypeptide(L)'
;MRMLWVSLLFLGIVSCGKKEYKDKIYVKPEIVREAPSDFLSPEESLEKFYLPEGYRIELVASEPMVNEPVAIAWDGDGKMYVAQMDTYMQTVDADGEDEPYSQIKLLEDLDGDGKMDKSTVFIDSLLLPRMILPLDDRLIVNETYSYDLWSYRDTDNDGVADEKIRVYENPKRRGGNLEHQQSGLVWNLDNWVYTTYNPLRFRFNKDGIQVDSLVGGSGGQWGLTQDDLGNMYYSSAGSEIAAYNFQIPPIYGEFNPKGQISEGFMEPWPVVGTPDVQGGAKLRLKADGTLNKFTGVAGQEIYRGHKLPPSAYGDLFIPEPVGRLIRRAKVKNENGKKVLYNAYDEAEFLASTDLNFRPVQAKTGPDGSLYIVDMYRGIIQEGNWTREGSHLRPVILRKGLDKNIGKGRIYRIVHEEIEPSGKPQLLDKSAEELVEYLGHPNGWYRNTAQKLIILKGDMGVVPKLKEIAMDNESFWTDNFGDKDYALQRVHALWTLEGLGIVDRNLILQKLNDQDYRVRISAIKLSEAFLKEDDNGIIKALAPLQNDVDINVVKQLALSLGYSQSTQAKELSSSIVEQYRDNEVITASIALGIKAKDSEFLKFKKRLANSSRIHKMTALAGYDIYMQTCVTCHGPDLKGVPNGENSLIAPPLIGSPRVKGDKEVLVNILLNGLTGPIDGKEYGIMLPMGSNDDEWISQVASYIRTMNSTSWVREREVAEIREKNADRKNYWTLEELLK
;
A
#
# COMPACT_ATOMS: atom_id res chain seq x y z
N MET A 1 -65.69 43.66 -3.16
CA MET A 1 -65.66 42.48 -4.06
C MET A 1 -64.51 42.67 -5.05
N ARG A 2 -63.31 42.19 -4.70
CA ARG A 2 -62.09 42.30 -5.53
C ARG A 2 -61.68 40.90 -5.95
N MET A 3 -61.54 40.71 -7.26
CA MET A 3 -61.25 39.45 -7.95
C MET A 3 -59.85 38.92 -7.61
N LEU A 4 -59.78 37.58 -7.49
CA LEU A 4 -58.57 36.80 -7.33
C LEU A 4 -57.60 37.01 -8.51
N TRP A 5 -56.32 37.25 -8.19
CA TRP A 5 -55.20 37.01 -9.08
C TRP A 5 -54.55 35.69 -8.68
N VAL A 6 -54.64 34.70 -9.55
CA VAL A 6 -53.85 33.46 -9.48
C VAL A 6 -52.56 33.71 -10.26
N SER A 7 -51.45 33.85 -9.55
CA SER A 7 -50.11 33.84 -10.14
C SER A 7 -49.67 32.38 -10.33
N LEU A 8 -49.69 31.92 -11.58
CA LEU A 8 -49.06 30.68 -12.02
C LEU A 8 -47.54 30.85 -11.99
N LEU A 9 -46.89 30.37 -10.93
CA LEU A 9 -45.45 30.12 -10.88
C LEU A 9 -45.17 28.85 -11.70
N PHE A 10 -44.67 29.02 -12.92
CA PHE A 10 -44.04 27.94 -13.68
C PHE A 10 -42.74 27.56 -12.96
N LEU A 11 -42.77 26.53 -12.12
CA LEU A 11 -41.57 25.78 -11.75
C LEU A 11 -41.12 25.02 -13.00
N GLY A 12 -40.15 25.58 -13.72
CA GLY A 12 -39.36 24.83 -14.68
C GLY A 12 -38.55 23.80 -13.92
N ILE A 13 -39.03 22.55 -13.87
CA ILE A 13 -38.21 21.41 -13.46
C ILE A 13 -37.17 21.22 -14.57
N VAL A 14 -36.01 21.86 -14.41
CA VAL A 14 -34.81 21.44 -15.13
C VAL A 14 -34.45 20.10 -14.54
N SER A 15 -34.83 19.03 -15.24
CA SER A 15 -34.29 17.70 -15.01
C SER A 15 -32.79 17.77 -15.29
N CYS A 16 -31.99 18.07 -14.26
CA CYS A 16 -30.55 17.82 -14.28
C CYS A 16 -30.36 16.31 -14.26
N GLY A 17 -30.45 15.68 -15.43
CA GLY A 17 -29.96 14.32 -15.58
C GLY A 17 -28.48 14.29 -15.22
N LYS A 18 -28.08 13.48 -14.24
CA LYS A 18 -26.67 13.23 -13.95
C LYS A 18 -26.02 12.70 -15.23
N LYS A 19 -25.06 13.43 -15.80
CA LYS A 19 -24.29 13.01 -16.97
C LYS A 19 -23.62 11.68 -16.67
N GLU A 20 -23.93 10.66 -17.46
CA GLU A 20 -23.27 9.36 -17.34
C GLU A 20 -21.88 9.45 -17.98
N TYR A 21 -20.83 9.28 -17.17
CA TYR A 21 -19.46 9.28 -17.65
C TYR A 21 -19.08 7.88 -18.11
N LYS A 22 -18.98 7.69 -19.43
CA LYS A 22 -18.45 6.49 -20.05
C LYS A 22 -17.20 6.86 -20.84
N ASP A 23 -16.05 6.44 -20.35
CA ASP A 23 -14.78 6.68 -21.01
C ASP A 23 -14.76 6.02 -22.40
N LYS A 24 -14.22 6.74 -23.38
CA LYS A 24 -13.89 6.19 -24.69
C LYS A 24 -12.40 5.94 -24.75
N ILE A 25 -12.01 4.66 -24.73
CA ILE A 25 -10.61 4.25 -24.74
C ILE A 25 -9.95 4.58 -26.08
N TYR A 26 -8.65 4.91 -26.05
CA TYR A 26 -7.85 5.15 -27.24
C TYR A 26 -7.73 3.90 -28.11
N VAL A 27 -7.42 4.09 -29.40
CA VAL A 27 -7.04 2.99 -30.30
C VAL A 27 -5.58 2.66 -30.05
N LYS A 28 -5.26 1.40 -29.76
CA LYS A 28 -3.89 0.97 -29.55
C LYS A 28 -3.03 1.23 -30.80
N PRO A 29 -1.81 1.75 -30.64
CA PRO A 29 -0.87 1.86 -31.75
C PRO A 29 -0.36 0.47 -32.18
N GLU A 30 0.32 0.43 -33.32
CA GLU A 30 1.07 -0.76 -33.72
C GLU A 30 2.18 -1.07 -32.70
N ILE A 31 2.26 -2.33 -32.27
CA ILE A 31 3.23 -2.77 -31.28
C ILE A 31 4.62 -2.88 -31.92
N VAL A 32 5.52 -2.01 -31.47
CA VAL A 32 6.94 -2.08 -31.81
C VAL A 32 7.66 -3.00 -30.80
N ARG A 33 8.02 -4.21 -31.23
CA ARG A 33 8.69 -5.24 -30.40
C ARG A 33 10.00 -4.79 -29.77
N GLU A 34 10.79 -4.07 -30.54
CA GLU A 34 12.11 -3.56 -30.16
C GLU A 34 12.11 -2.05 -30.33
N ALA A 35 11.31 -1.37 -29.50
CA ALA A 35 11.25 0.09 -29.51
C ALA A 35 12.63 0.70 -29.19
N PRO A 36 12.93 1.92 -29.69
CA PRO A 36 14.12 2.66 -29.29
C PRO A 36 14.12 2.92 -27.79
N SER A 37 15.30 2.83 -27.19
CA SER A 37 15.53 3.14 -25.78
C SER A 37 16.20 4.50 -25.60
N ASP A 38 16.30 5.32 -26.64
CA ASP A 38 16.87 6.65 -26.54
C ASP A 38 16.10 7.49 -25.53
N PHE A 39 16.83 8.36 -24.83
CA PHE A 39 16.23 9.37 -23.97
C PHE A 39 15.33 10.30 -24.81
N LEU A 40 14.12 10.58 -24.32
CA LEU A 40 13.21 11.58 -24.88
C LEU A 40 13.14 12.79 -23.95
N SER A 41 13.07 14.00 -24.50
CA SER A 41 12.69 15.19 -23.73
C SER A 41 11.31 15.03 -23.08
N PRO A 42 10.96 15.83 -22.04
CA PRO A 42 9.63 15.81 -21.46
C PRO A 42 8.52 15.99 -22.51
N GLU A 43 8.71 16.90 -23.46
CA GLU A 43 7.76 17.18 -24.54
C GLU A 43 7.59 15.97 -25.49
N GLU A 44 8.70 15.37 -25.93
CA GLU A 44 8.66 14.19 -26.79
C GLU A 44 8.05 12.96 -26.10
N SER A 45 8.29 12.81 -24.79
CA SER A 45 7.71 11.72 -23.99
C SER A 45 6.21 11.90 -23.78
N LEU A 46 5.74 13.15 -23.61
CA LEU A 46 4.30 13.45 -23.52
C LEU A 46 3.52 12.99 -24.76
N GLU A 47 4.13 13.06 -25.94
CA GLU A 47 3.54 12.57 -27.20
C GLU A 47 3.44 11.03 -27.28
N LYS A 48 4.09 10.29 -26.36
CA LYS A 48 4.08 8.83 -26.33
C LYS A 48 2.98 8.23 -25.45
N PHE A 49 2.25 9.06 -24.71
CA PHE A 49 1.17 8.62 -23.82
C PHE A 49 -0.16 8.46 -24.54
N TYR A 50 -0.88 7.41 -24.16
CA TYR A 50 -2.23 7.11 -24.59
C TYR A 50 -3.15 7.06 -23.37
N LEU A 51 -4.23 7.84 -23.41
CA LEU A 51 -5.24 8.01 -22.35
C LEU A 51 -6.65 7.98 -22.97
N PRO A 52 -7.71 7.65 -22.20
CA PRO A 52 -9.08 7.78 -22.68
C PRO A 52 -9.39 9.22 -23.12
N GLU A 53 -10.31 9.35 -24.07
CA GLU A 53 -10.78 10.66 -24.56
C GLU A 53 -11.26 11.55 -23.40
N GLY A 54 -10.87 12.83 -23.43
CA GLY A 54 -11.15 13.80 -22.39
C GLY A 54 -10.11 13.87 -21.27
N TYR A 55 -9.31 12.82 -21.06
CA TYR A 55 -8.18 12.87 -20.11
C TYR A 55 -6.92 13.41 -20.78
N ARG A 56 -6.15 14.21 -20.03
CA ARG A 56 -4.85 14.73 -20.45
C ARG A 56 -3.82 14.48 -19.35
N ILE A 57 -2.58 14.27 -19.75
CA ILE A 57 -1.43 14.22 -18.86
C ILE A 57 -0.66 15.54 -18.97
N GLU A 58 -0.29 16.11 -17.83
CA GLU A 58 0.43 17.38 -17.76
C GLU A 58 1.70 17.19 -16.93
N LEU A 59 2.79 17.84 -17.36
CA LEU A 59 4.07 17.81 -16.66
C LEU A 59 4.02 18.73 -15.43
N VAL A 60 4.30 18.18 -14.26
CA VAL A 60 4.36 18.89 -12.98
C VAL A 60 5.79 19.30 -12.65
N ALA A 61 6.73 18.35 -12.78
CA ALA A 61 8.15 18.58 -12.57
C ALA A 61 8.97 17.59 -13.41
N SER A 62 10.16 18.01 -13.84
CA SER A 62 11.14 17.19 -14.57
C SER A 62 12.56 17.57 -14.14
N GLU A 63 13.54 16.87 -14.68
CA GLU A 63 14.94 17.29 -14.62
C GLU A 63 15.12 18.76 -15.06
N PRO A 64 15.93 19.58 -14.36
CA PRO A 64 16.77 19.25 -13.19
C PRO A 64 16.08 19.44 -11.82
N MET A 65 14.78 19.76 -11.74
CA MET A 65 14.09 19.93 -10.45
C MET A 65 13.99 18.63 -9.66
N VAL A 66 13.85 17.51 -10.38
CA VAL A 66 13.82 16.13 -9.89
C VAL A 66 14.71 15.24 -10.76
N ASN A 67 15.26 14.17 -10.20
CA ASN A 67 16.24 13.28 -10.84
C ASN A 67 15.78 11.82 -10.86
N GLU A 68 15.54 11.19 -9.70
CA GLU A 68 15.13 9.78 -9.58
C GLU A 68 13.98 9.65 -8.55
N PRO A 69 12.82 10.30 -8.80
CA PRO A 69 11.74 10.36 -7.82
C PRO A 69 11.07 8.99 -7.67
N VAL A 70 10.80 8.61 -6.42
CA VAL A 70 10.19 7.31 -6.10
C VAL A 70 8.94 7.43 -5.22
N ALA A 71 8.80 8.52 -4.49
CA ALA A 71 7.62 8.80 -3.68
C ALA A 71 7.40 10.32 -3.51
N ILE A 72 6.14 10.74 -3.49
CA ILE A 72 5.72 12.11 -3.19
C ILE A 72 4.72 12.17 -2.04
N ALA A 73 4.73 13.28 -1.32
CA ALA A 73 3.72 13.63 -0.32
C ALA A 73 3.61 15.16 -0.15
N TRP A 74 2.44 15.65 0.26
CA TRP A 74 2.20 17.08 0.49
C TRP A 74 2.00 17.38 1.97
N ASP A 75 2.54 18.51 2.43
CA ASP A 75 2.13 19.11 3.71
C ASP A 75 0.77 19.81 3.59
N GLY A 76 0.27 20.34 4.72
CA GLY A 76 -1.03 21.01 4.79
C GLY A 76 -1.17 22.24 3.89
N ASP A 77 -0.07 22.83 3.41
CA ASP A 77 -0.06 24.02 2.56
C ASP A 77 0.30 23.68 1.10
N GLY A 78 0.41 22.39 0.78
CA GLY A 78 0.56 21.91 -0.58
C GLY A 78 1.98 21.96 -1.11
N LYS A 79 2.99 22.16 -0.25
CA LYS A 79 4.38 21.95 -0.67
C LYS A 79 4.62 20.45 -0.84
N MET A 80 5.26 20.07 -1.93
CA MET A 80 5.46 18.68 -2.30
C MET A 80 6.86 18.21 -1.89
N TYR A 81 6.93 17.25 -0.98
CA TYR A 81 8.15 16.50 -0.70
C TYR A 81 8.31 15.39 -1.73
N VAL A 82 9.51 15.24 -2.29
CA VAL A 82 9.85 14.22 -3.29
C VAL A 82 11.05 13.42 -2.80
N ALA A 83 10.85 12.16 -2.44
CA ALA A 83 11.94 11.24 -2.15
C ALA A 83 12.59 10.76 -3.45
N GLN A 84 13.92 10.87 -3.52
CA GLN A 84 14.70 10.47 -4.68
C GLN A 84 15.68 9.36 -4.34
N MET A 85 15.88 8.44 -5.26
CA MET A 85 16.85 7.34 -5.16
C MET A 85 18.02 7.56 -6.12
N ASP A 86 18.80 8.62 -5.89
CA ASP A 86 19.85 9.10 -6.80
C ASP A 86 21.05 8.13 -6.93
N THR A 87 21.13 7.10 -6.08
CA THR A 87 22.16 6.06 -6.12
C THR A 87 21.68 4.75 -6.74
N TYR A 88 20.37 4.60 -6.98
CA TYR A 88 19.79 3.32 -7.42
C TYR A 88 20.25 2.98 -8.83
N MET A 89 20.84 1.79 -9.00
CA MET A 89 21.20 1.20 -10.30
C MET A 89 21.87 2.18 -11.28
N GLN A 90 22.80 3.03 -10.80
CA GLN A 90 23.49 4.04 -11.63
C GLN A 90 24.45 3.40 -12.65
N THR A 91 24.87 2.16 -12.40
CA THR A 91 25.53 1.29 -13.37
C THR A 91 24.76 -0.01 -13.48
N VAL A 92 25.02 -0.77 -14.54
CA VAL A 92 24.45 -2.10 -14.70
C VAL A 92 24.88 -3.09 -13.61
N ASP A 93 25.96 -2.79 -12.89
CA ASP A 93 26.50 -3.58 -11.78
C ASP A 93 26.09 -3.03 -10.39
N ALA A 94 25.23 -2.00 -10.35
CA ALA A 94 24.79 -1.31 -9.12
C ALA A 94 25.92 -0.67 -8.31
N ASP A 95 26.98 -0.20 -8.99
CA ASP A 95 28.12 0.42 -8.29
C ASP A 95 27.70 1.70 -7.56
N GLY A 96 28.08 1.80 -6.29
CA GLY A 96 27.80 2.98 -5.45
C GLY A 96 26.35 3.08 -4.94
N GLU A 97 25.53 2.04 -5.11
CA GLU A 97 24.12 2.05 -4.69
C GLU A 97 23.94 2.29 -3.18
N ASP A 98 24.89 1.82 -2.37
CA ASP A 98 24.90 1.96 -0.92
C ASP A 98 25.50 3.29 -0.42
N GLU A 99 25.91 4.21 -1.31
CA GLU A 99 26.45 5.51 -0.92
C GLU A 99 25.32 6.45 -0.45
N PRO A 100 25.46 7.13 0.69
CA PRO A 100 24.39 7.95 1.25
C PRO A 100 24.40 9.35 0.64
N TYR A 101 24.09 9.50 -0.65
CA TYR A 101 23.97 10.82 -1.30
C TYR A 101 22.61 11.10 -1.93
N SER A 102 21.63 10.19 -1.75
CA SER A 102 20.25 10.44 -2.18
C SER A 102 19.60 11.56 -1.37
N GLN A 103 18.54 12.16 -1.91
CA GLN A 103 17.95 13.38 -1.36
C GLN A 103 16.42 13.31 -1.25
N ILE A 104 15.86 14.17 -0.40
CA ILE A 104 14.46 14.57 -0.45
C ILE A 104 14.40 16.03 -0.92
N LYS A 105 13.64 16.30 -1.99
CA LYS A 105 13.39 17.65 -2.49
C LYS A 105 12.09 18.21 -1.92
N LEU A 106 12.04 19.52 -1.75
CA LEU A 106 10.82 20.30 -1.51
C LEU A 106 10.50 21.10 -2.76
N LEU A 107 9.38 20.79 -3.40
CA LEU A 107 8.87 21.49 -4.56
C LEU A 107 7.71 22.41 -4.18
N GLU A 108 7.70 23.60 -4.77
CA GLU A 108 6.67 24.61 -4.56
C GLU A 108 6.11 25.07 -5.91
N ASP A 109 4.80 24.98 -6.05
CA ASP A 109 4.02 25.69 -7.06
C ASP A 109 3.79 27.10 -6.53
N LEU A 110 4.30 28.13 -7.22
CA LEU A 110 4.30 29.53 -6.79
C LEU A 110 3.11 30.32 -7.37
N ASP A 111 2.46 29.87 -8.43
CA ASP A 111 1.34 30.58 -9.06
C ASP A 111 -0.02 29.86 -9.00
N GLY A 112 -0.04 28.59 -8.58
CA GLY A 112 -1.23 27.78 -8.40
C GLY A 112 -1.71 27.09 -9.69
N ASP A 113 -0.89 27.06 -10.74
CA ASP A 113 -1.24 26.37 -11.99
C ASP A 113 -1.05 24.84 -11.89
N GLY A 114 -0.45 24.37 -10.79
CA GLY A 114 -0.09 22.99 -10.42
C GLY A 114 1.07 22.38 -11.23
N LYS A 115 1.89 23.22 -11.84
CA LYS A 115 3.29 22.97 -12.17
C LYS A 115 4.17 23.50 -11.03
N MET A 116 5.29 22.83 -10.77
CA MET A 116 6.23 23.28 -9.73
C MET A 116 7.19 24.31 -10.32
N ASP A 117 7.45 25.39 -9.57
CA ASP A 117 8.29 26.52 -9.99
C ASP A 117 9.63 26.58 -9.25
N LYS A 118 9.67 26.04 -8.03
CA LYS A 118 10.85 26.04 -7.16
C LYS A 118 11.15 24.64 -6.66
N SER A 119 12.44 24.31 -6.60
CA SER A 119 12.96 23.07 -6.02
C SER A 119 14.09 23.39 -5.04
N THR A 120 13.98 22.87 -3.82
CA THR A 120 14.97 23.01 -2.75
C THR A 120 15.39 21.61 -2.28
N VAL A 121 16.67 21.41 -1.93
CA VAL A 121 17.10 20.19 -1.23
C VAL A 121 16.67 20.32 0.22
N PHE A 122 15.64 19.58 0.62
CA PHE A 122 15.13 19.62 1.99
C PHE A 122 16.01 18.79 2.93
N ILE A 123 16.36 17.58 2.50
CA ILE A 123 17.27 16.68 3.21
C ILE A 123 18.24 16.09 2.20
N ASP A 124 19.53 16.10 2.53
CA ASP A 124 20.58 15.43 1.76
C ASP A 124 21.17 14.23 2.51
N SER A 125 22.15 13.60 1.88
CA SER A 125 22.98 12.57 2.49
C SER A 125 22.21 11.35 3.00
N LEU A 126 21.15 10.96 2.29
CA LEU A 126 20.28 9.83 2.63
C LEU A 126 20.67 8.58 1.86
N LEU A 127 20.45 7.42 2.48
CA LEU A 127 20.53 6.12 1.83
C LEU A 127 19.17 5.74 1.25
N LEU A 128 18.99 6.00 -0.06
CA LEU A 128 17.81 5.60 -0.85
C LEU A 128 16.47 5.78 -0.10
N PRO A 129 16.09 7.02 0.26
CA PRO A 129 14.86 7.28 1.02
C PRO A 129 13.63 6.86 0.22
N ARG A 130 12.67 6.24 0.89
CA ARG A 130 11.54 5.59 0.19
C ARG A 130 10.18 5.72 0.86
N MET A 131 10.15 6.22 2.10
CA MET A 131 8.92 6.44 2.85
C MET A 131 8.97 7.84 3.44
N ILE A 132 7.96 8.64 3.11
CA ILE A 132 7.83 10.02 3.58
C ILE A 132 6.39 10.28 4.02
N LEU A 133 6.21 10.96 5.15
CA LEU A 133 4.90 11.37 5.66
C LEU A 133 5.02 12.73 6.35
N PRO A 134 4.51 13.80 5.71
CA PRO A 134 4.32 15.08 6.36
C PRO A 134 3.29 14.92 7.49
N LEU A 135 3.58 15.47 8.66
CA LEU A 135 2.66 15.52 9.80
C LEU A 135 2.05 16.92 9.88
N ASP A 136 2.74 17.80 10.59
CA ASP A 136 2.56 19.24 10.72
C ASP A 136 3.70 19.94 9.95
N ASP A 137 4.56 20.70 10.65
CA ASP A 137 5.81 21.21 10.11
C ASP A 137 6.95 20.17 10.12
N ARG A 138 6.63 18.92 10.49
CA ARG A 138 7.55 17.78 10.51
C ARG A 138 7.35 16.84 9.33
N LEU A 139 8.45 16.32 8.81
CA LEU A 139 8.49 15.21 7.84
C LEU A 139 9.01 13.93 8.51
N ILE A 140 8.22 12.86 8.49
CA ILE A 140 8.69 11.53 8.90
C ILE A 140 9.32 10.83 7.70
N VAL A 141 10.52 10.29 7.89
CA VAL A 141 11.33 9.65 6.83
C VAL A 141 11.87 8.30 7.30
N ASN A 142 11.90 7.33 6.38
CA ASN A 142 12.66 6.09 6.53
C ASN A 142 13.65 5.93 5.35
N GLU A 143 14.88 5.55 5.70
CA GLU A 143 15.95 5.19 4.78
C GLU A 143 15.96 3.68 4.52
N THR A 144 16.53 3.30 3.38
CA THR A 144 16.76 1.91 3.02
C THR A 144 17.66 1.21 4.05
N TYR A 145 17.50 -0.11 4.22
CA TYR A 145 18.22 -0.92 5.20
C TYR A 145 18.01 -0.57 6.67
N SER A 146 17.02 0.27 6.98
CA SER A 146 16.67 0.64 8.35
C SER A 146 15.19 0.46 8.61
N TYR A 147 14.86 0.10 9.85
CA TYR A 147 13.49 0.17 10.37
C TYR A 147 13.23 1.45 11.14
N ASP A 148 14.25 2.29 11.36
CA ASP A 148 14.14 3.52 12.12
C ASP A 148 13.26 4.54 11.40
N LEU A 149 12.50 5.30 12.17
CA LEU A 149 11.79 6.47 11.67
C LEU A 149 12.44 7.73 12.22
N TRP A 150 12.70 8.68 11.33
CA TRP A 150 13.27 9.98 11.66
C TRP A 150 12.25 11.08 11.39
N SER A 151 12.13 12.04 12.31
CA SER A 151 11.44 13.31 12.09
C SER A 151 12.47 14.36 11.70
N TYR A 152 12.18 15.04 10.60
CA TYR A 152 12.90 16.22 10.14
C TYR A 152 12.00 17.44 10.25
N ARG A 153 12.58 18.62 10.51
CA ARG A 153 11.88 19.89 10.59
C ARG A 153 12.79 21.01 10.08
N ASP A 154 12.19 21.99 9.44
CA ASP A 154 12.79 23.27 9.07
C ASP A 154 12.30 24.30 10.10
N THR A 155 13.20 24.80 10.97
CA THR A 155 12.83 25.69 12.06
C THR A 155 12.96 27.18 11.74
N ASP A 156 13.60 27.54 10.63
CA ASP A 156 13.79 28.93 10.19
C ASP A 156 13.06 29.29 8.88
N ASN A 157 12.38 28.33 8.27
CA ASN A 157 11.59 28.41 7.04
C ASN A 157 12.42 28.74 5.79
N ASP A 158 13.69 28.35 5.74
CA ASP A 158 14.53 28.50 4.54
C ASP A 158 14.30 27.42 3.47
N GLY A 159 13.52 26.39 3.79
CA GLY A 159 13.21 25.24 2.93
C GLY A 159 14.16 24.06 3.10
N VAL A 160 15.03 24.07 4.11
CA VAL A 160 16.00 23.01 4.44
C VAL A 160 15.76 22.52 5.86
N ALA A 161 15.80 21.19 6.06
CA ALA A 161 15.68 20.64 7.40
C ALA A 161 16.92 20.92 8.25
N ASP A 162 16.74 21.55 9.40
CA ASP A 162 17.79 21.89 10.37
C ASP A 162 17.69 21.10 11.70
N GLU A 163 16.57 20.39 11.92
CA GLU A 163 16.35 19.47 13.04
C GLU A 163 16.14 18.03 12.54
N LYS A 164 16.83 17.08 13.18
CA LYS A 164 16.67 15.62 12.95
C LYS A 164 16.51 14.89 14.28
N ILE A 165 15.37 14.23 14.48
CA ILE A 165 15.05 13.45 15.69
C ILE A 165 14.69 12.02 15.31
N ARG A 166 15.32 11.02 15.92
CA ARG A 166 14.88 9.63 15.78
C ARG A 166 13.63 9.41 16.62
N VAL A 167 12.50 9.17 15.98
CA VAL A 167 11.21 8.97 16.65
C VAL A 167 10.90 7.50 16.91
N TYR A 168 11.43 6.59 16.08
CA TYR A 168 11.36 5.15 16.32
C TYR A 168 12.72 4.52 16.04
N GLU A 169 13.17 3.68 16.96
CA GLU A 169 14.40 2.90 16.82
C GLU A 169 14.06 1.41 16.82
N ASN A 170 14.65 0.70 15.86
CA ASN A 170 14.76 -0.74 15.91
C ASN A 170 16.25 -1.10 16.00
N PRO A 171 16.69 -1.82 17.05
CA PRO A 171 18.10 -2.17 17.19
C PRO A 171 18.61 -3.10 16.07
N LYS A 172 17.72 -3.66 15.24
CA LYS A 172 18.09 -4.51 14.10
C LYS A 172 18.11 -3.70 12.81
N ARG A 173 19.21 -3.83 12.06
CA ARG A 173 19.31 -3.34 10.69
C ARG A 173 18.51 -4.25 9.75
N ARG A 174 17.91 -3.68 8.70
CA ARG A 174 17.31 -4.47 7.60
C ARG A 174 18.36 -4.67 6.52
N GLY A 175 18.59 -5.89 6.04
CA GLY A 175 19.40 -6.16 4.86
C GLY A 175 18.56 -6.60 3.66
N GLY A 176 19.19 -7.21 2.67
CA GLY A 176 18.53 -7.85 1.53
C GLY A 176 18.33 -6.97 0.29
N ASN A 177 17.61 -7.50 -0.69
CA ASN A 177 17.37 -6.84 -1.98
C ASN A 177 16.46 -5.60 -1.82
N LEU A 178 16.70 -4.54 -2.62
CA LEU A 178 15.99 -3.26 -2.56
C LEU A 178 14.50 -3.34 -2.93
N GLU A 179 14.13 -4.21 -3.87
CA GLU A 179 12.74 -4.46 -4.26
C GLU A 179 11.93 -5.04 -3.08
N HIS A 180 12.62 -5.63 -2.10
CA HIS A 180 12.06 -6.24 -0.89
C HIS A 180 12.24 -5.39 0.37
N GLN A 181 12.55 -4.10 0.26
CA GLN A 181 12.56 -3.17 1.40
C GLN A 181 11.14 -2.66 1.71
N GLN A 182 10.92 -2.14 2.93
CA GLN A 182 9.62 -1.58 3.32
C GLN A 182 9.26 -0.31 2.54
N SER A 183 7.97 -0.07 2.32
CA SER A 183 7.42 1.14 1.71
C SER A 183 6.18 1.62 2.48
N GLY A 184 5.63 2.79 2.13
CA GLY A 184 4.41 3.33 2.72
C GLY A 184 4.63 4.56 3.60
N LEU A 185 4.26 4.45 4.89
CA LEU A 185 3.81 5.54 5.77
C LEU A 185 2.45 6.12 5.35
N VAL A 186 1.44 5.26 5.24
CA VAL A 186 0.07 5.68 4.90
C VAL A 186 -0.71 5.97 6.19
N TRP A 187 -1.00 7.25 6.46
CA TRP A 187 -1.93 7.66 7.53
C TRP A 187 -3.35 7.21 7.21
N ASN A 188 -3.85 6.24 7.96
CA ASN A 188 -5.14 5.62 7.74
C ASN A 188 -6.26 6.32 8.52
N LEU A 189 -7.52 6.07 8.12
CA LEU A 189 -8.70 6.63 8.79
C LEU A 189 -8.73 6.37 10.30
N ASP A 190 -8.20 5.23 10.74
CA ASP A 190 -8.16 4.79 12.14
C ASP A 190 -7.03 5.42 12.97
N ASN A 191 -6.41 6.49 12.47
CA ASN A 191 -5.29 7.22 13.09
C ASN A 191 -3.99 6.41 13.22
N TRP A 192 -3.94 5.22 12.63
CA TRP A 192 -2.71 4.44 12.52
C TRP A 192 -2.05 4.66 11.16
N VAL A 193 -0.73 4.59 11.15
CA VAL A 193 0.14 4.70 9.99
C VAL A 193 0.65 3.31 9.67
N TYR A 194 0.40 2.86 8.45
CA TYR A 194 0.72 1.51 7.98
C TYR A 194 1.91 1.53 7.01
N THR A 195 2.67 0.43 7.03
CA THR A 195 3.86 0.20 6.20
C THR A 195 3.82 -1.20 5.60
N THR A 196 4.51 -1.43 4.49
CA THR A 196 4.69 -2.79 3.95
C THR A 196 5.80 -3.54 4.69
N TYR A 197 5.75 -4.87 4.64
CA TYR A 197 6.61 -5.84 5.30
C TYR A 197 6.66 -5.82 6.82
N ASN A 198 6.78 -4.64 7.42
CA ASN A 198 6.87 -4.46 8.85
C ASN A 198 5.48 -4.68 9.48
N PRO A 199 5.29 -5.71 10.34
CA PRO A 199 4.02 -6.00 11.03
C PRO A 199 3.73 -4.97 12.15
N LEU A 200 4.27 -3.76 12.04
CA LEU A 200 4.06 -2.67 12.97
C LEU A 200 3.20 -1.61 12.32
N ARG A 201 2.40 -0.96 13.15
CA ARG A 201 1.70 0.27 12.84
C ARG A 201 2.07 1.33 13.86
N PHE A 202 2.09 2.57 13.40
CA PHE A 202 2.52 3.71 14.20
C PHE A 202 1.35 4.68 14.38
N ARG A 203 1.26 5.38 15.50
CA ARG A 203 0.28 6.46 15.68
C ARG A 203 1.01 7.67 16.22
N PHE A 204 0.80 8.82 15.59
CA PHE A 204 1.38 10.08 16.01
C PHE A 204 0.30 10.98 16.60
N ASN A 205 0.61 11.63 17.70
CA ASN A 205 -0.23 12.66 18.32
C ASN A 205 0.66 13.68 19.04
N LYS A 206 0.05 14.64 19.74
CA LYS A 206 0.78 15.65 20.52
C LYS A 206 1.74 15.08 21.59
N ASP A 207 1.51 13.84 22.04
CA ASP A 207 2.30 13.18 23.09
C ASP A 207 3.44 12.32 22.49
N GLY A 208 3.57 12.30 21.15
CA GLY A 208 4.62 11.59 20.43
C GLY A 208 4.10 10.39 19.63
N ILE A 209 4.93 9.35 19.54
CA ILE A 209 4.65 8.15 18.75
C ILE A 209 4.21 6.98 19.63
N GLN A 210 3.22 6.23 19.14
CA GLN A 210 2.79 4.95 19.69
C GLN A 210 3.01 3.86 18.65
N VAL A 211 3.37 2.67 19.11
CA VAL A 211 3.69 1.53 18.25
C VAL A 211 2.83 0.35 18.68
N ASP A 212 2.22 -0.32 17.71
CA ASP A 212 1.44 -1.53 17.92
C ASP A 212 1.74 -2.56 16.81
N SER A 213 1.47 -3.82 17.08
CA SER A 213 1.72 -4.95 16.16
C SER A 213 0.44 -5.48 15.53
N LEU A 214 0.55 -5.92 14.28
CA LEU A 214 -0.53 -6.60 13.55
C LEU A 214 -0.53 -8.10 13.84
N VAL A 215 -1.71 -8.74 13.74
CA VAL A 215 -1.90 -10.20 13.95
C VAL A 215 -1.14 -11.05 12.94
N GLY A 216 -0.87 -10.49 11.75
CA GLY A 216 0.00 -11.03 10.71
C GLY A 216 0.89 -9.94 10.11
N GLY A 217 1.82 -10.32 9.24
CA GLY A 217 2.59 -9.37 8.45
C GLY A 217 1.65 -8.46 7.66
N SER A 218 1.96 -7.16 7.55
CA SER A 218 1.27 -6.31 6.58
C SER A 218 1.48 -6.82 5.15
N GLY A 219 2.57 -7.58 4.93
CA GLY A 219 2.98 -8.02 3.61
C GLY A 219 3.24 -6.81 2.72
N GLY A 220 3.08 -6.97 1.43
CA GLY A 220 3.24 -5.95 0.43
C GLY A 220 4.72 -5.72 0.11
N GLN A 221 4.96 -5.24 -1.10
CA GLN A 221 6.27 -4.81 -1.57
C GLN A 221 6.26 -3.30 -1.76
N TRP A 222 6.29 -2.87 -3.01
CA TRP A 222 6.20 -1.49 -3.44
C TRP A 222 4.74 -1.14 -3.76
N GLY A 223 4.08 -0.43 -2.84
CA GLY A 223 2.69 0.00 -3.02
C GLY A 223 1.77 -0.31 -1.84
N LEU A 224 1.11 0.74 -1.35
CA LEU A 224 0.18 0.69 -0.23
C LEU A 224 -0.80 1.87 -0.35
N THR A 225 -2.10 1.58 -0.29
CA THR A 225 -3.16 2.61 -0.29
C THR A 225 -4.33 2.17 0.59
N GLN A 226 -5.30 3.06 0.79
CA GLN A 226 -6.52 2.82 1.56
C GLN A 226 -7.77 3.32 0.81
N ASP A 227 -8.94 2.73 1.09
CA ASP A 227 -10.22 3.33 0.73
C ASP A 227 -10.75 4.32 1.78
N ASP A 228 -11.93 4.90 1.54
CA ASP A 228 -12.56 5.87 2.44
C ASP A 228 -12.88 5.35 3.85
N LEU A 229 -12.92 4.02 4.06
CA LEU A 229 -13.18 3.40 5.36
C LEU A 229 -11.92 2.81 5.99
N GLY A 230 -10.76 3.17 5.43
CA GLY A 230 -9.45 2.74 5.89
C GLY A 230 -9.16 1.24 5.67
N ASN A 231 -9.79 0.61 4.67
CA ASN A 231 -9.37 -0.73 4.24
C ASN A 231 -8.13 -0.60 3.37
N MET A 232 -7.07 -1.30 3.72
CA MET A 232 -5.77 -1.23 3.05
C MET A 232 -5.73 -2.11 1.80
N TYR A 233 -4.95 -1.71 0.80
CA TYR A 233 -4.66 -2.47 -0.41
C TYR A 233 -3.14 -2.59 -0.57
N TYR A 234 -2.65 -3.82 -0.61
CA TYR A 234 -1.24 -4.15 -0.76
C TYR A 234 -0.96 -4.73 -2.15
N SER A 235 0.25 -4.55 -2.67
CA SER A 235 0.72 -5.15 -3.93
C SER A 235 1.99 -5.98 -3.70
N SER A 236 2.25 -6.97 -4.55
CA SER A 236 3.50 -7.75 -4.51
C SER A 236 4.00 -8.01 -5.93
N ALA A 237 4.97 -7.21 -6.37
CA ALA A 237 5.59 -7.30 -7.70
C ALA A 237 6.29 -8.66 -7.93
N GLY A 238 7.14 -9.11 -7.00
CA GLY A 238 7.84 -10.40 -7.09
C GLY A 238 6.91 -11.62 -7.05
N SER A 239 5.69 -11.45 -6.54
CA SER A 239 4.62 -12.45 -6.59
C SER A 239 3.70 -12.30 -7.81
N GLU A 240 3.86 -11.22 -8.58
CA GLU A 240 3.00 -10.83 -9.70
C GLU A 240 1.54 -10.66 -9.25
N ILE A 241 1.32 -10.07 -8.08
CA ILE A 241 -0.01 -9.83 -7.51
C ILE A 241 -0.26 -8.32 -7.47
N ALA A 242 -1.20 -7.87 -8.30
CA ALA A 242 -1.53 -6.47 -8.47
C ALA A 242 -2.12 -5.86 -7.19
N ALA A 243 -3.03 -6.57 -6.54
CA ALA A 243 -3.59 -6.16 -5.26
C ALA A 243 -4.01 -7.36 -4.42
N TYR A 244 -3.88 -7.27 -3.11
CA TYR A 244 -4.35 -8.25 -2.14
C TYR A 244 -4.53 -7.62 -0.75
N ASN A 245 -5.01 -8.41 0.21
CA ASN A 245 -5.26 -8.00 1.60
C ASN A 245 -6.27 -6.84 1.75
N PHE A 246 -7.23 -6.72 0.82
CA PHE A 246 -8.21 -5.62 0.79
C PHE A 246 -9.64 -5.98 1.19
N GLN A 247 -9.88 -7.23 1.60
CA GLN A 247 -11.22 -7.67 2.02
C GLN A 247 -11.61 -7.22 3.43
N ILE A 248 -10.62 -7.14 4.33
CA ILE A 248 -10.76 -6.85 5.75
C ILE A 248 -9.64 -5.91 6.24
N PRO A 249 -9.83 -5.17 7.32
CA PRO A 249 -8.76 -4.36 7.91
C PRO A 249 -7.60 -5.22 8.43
N PRO A 250 -6.32 -4.80 8.25
CA PRO A 250 -5.14 -5.62 8.60
C PRO A 250 -5.04 -6.02 10.08
N ILE A 251 -5.69 -5.28 10.99
CA ILE A 251 -5.67 -5.60 12.42
C ILE A 251 -6.33 -6.94 12.75
N TYR A 252 -7.25 -7.42 11.90
CA TYR A 252 -7.88 -8.73 12.07
C TYR A 252 -7.11 -9.86 11.36
N GLY A 253 -6.04 -9.53 10.63
CA GLY A 253 -5.25 -10.46 9.83
C GLY A 253 -5.52 -10.34 8.32
N GLU A 254 -5.28 -11.43 7.60
CA GLU A 254 -5.33 -11.48 6.14
C GLU A 254 -6.47 -12.37 5.63
N PHE A 255 -7.14 -11.95 4.56
CA PHE A 255 -8.16 -12.74 3.89
C PHE A 255 -8.18 -12.45 2.38
N ASN A 256 -7.87 -13.47 1.59
CA ASN A 256 -7.73 -13.39 0.14
C ASN A 256 -8.53 -14.52 -0.55
N PRO A 257 -9.86 -14.41 -0.63
CA PRO A 257 -10.71 -15.46 -1.21
C PRO A 257 -10.49 -15.57 -2.72
N LYS A 258 -10.79 -16.76 -3.27
CA LYS A 258 -10.81 -16.95 -4.72
C LYS A 258 -11.85 -16.03 -5.37
N GLY A 259 -11.55 -15.57 -6.57
CA GLY A 259 -12.44 -14.69 -7.33
C GLY A 259 -12.53 -13.25 -6.81
N GLN A 260 -11.67 -12.81 -5.87
CA GLN A 260 -11.54 -11.39 -5.53
C GLN A 260 -10.85 -10.55 -6.64
N ILE A 261 -10.26 -11.25 -7.60
CA ILE A 261 -9.69 -10.70 -8.82
C ILE A 261 -10.47 -11.34 -9.97
N SER A 262 -11.03 -10.54 -10.89
CA SER A 262 -11.80 -11.07 -12.02
C SER A 262 -10.90 -11.86 -12.98
N GLU A 263 -11.52 -12.75 -13.76
CA GLU A 263 -10.82 -13.43 -14.86
C GLU A 263 -10.19 -12.40 -15.82
N GLY A 264 -9.01 -12.70 -16.35
CA GLY A 264 -8.23 -11.80 -17.22
C GLY A 264 -7.58 -10.59 -16.53
N PHE A 265 -7.92 -10.28 -15.27
CA PHE A 265 -7.40 -9.08 -14.59
C PHE A 265 -5.89 -9.10 -14.35
N MET A 266 -5.22 -10.24 -14.37
CA MET A 266 -3.76 -10.26 -14.18
C MET A 266 -2.98 -10.09 -15.49
N GLU A 267 -3.66 -10.10 -16.63
CA GLU A 267 -3.06 -9.89 -17.94
C GLU A 267 -3.03 -8.39 -18.27
N PRO A 268 -1.84 -7.79 -18.46
CA PRO A 268 -1.69 -6.41 -18.89
C PRO A 268 -1.81 -6.27 -20.41
N TRP A 269 -2.01 -5.02 -20.85
CA TRP A 269 -2.18 -4.63 -22.24
C TRP A 269 -1.23 -3.47 -22.63
N PRO A 270 0.10 -3.65 -22.56
CA PRO A 270 1.06 -2.65 -23.01
C PRO A 270 0.86 -2.27 -24.48
N VAL A 271 1.35 -1.08 -24.84
CA VAL A 271 1.35 -0.57 -26.22
C VAL A 271 2.74 -0.61 -26.86
N VAL A 272 3.70 -1.26 -26.21
CA VAL A 272 5.10 -1.37 -26.64
C VAL A 272 5.69 -2.72 -26.23
N GLY A 273 6.64 -3.23 -27.00
CA GLY A 273 7.39 -4.42 -26.63
C GLY A 273 8.26 -4.18 -25.40
N THR A 274 8.39 -5.19 -24.54
CA THR A 274 9.08 -5.09 -23.24
C THR A 274 10.24 -6.10 -23.15
N PRO A 275 11.31 -5.94 -23.96
CA PRO A 275 12.40 -6.92 -24.03
C PRO A 275 13.21 -7.03 -22.73
N ASP A 276 13.12 -6.03 -21.87
CA ASP A 276 13.81 -5.83 -20.60
C ASP A 276 12.99 -6.36 -19.40
N VAL A 277 12.37 -7.54 -19.56
CA VAL A 277 11.59 -8.19 -18.51
C VAL A 277 12.40 -9.26 -17.78
N GLN A 278 12.32 -9.25 -16.45
CA GLN A 278 12.99 -10.25 -15.65
C GLN A 278 12.36 -11.64 -15.80
N GLY A 279 13.20 -12.67 -15.95
CA GLY A 279 12.77 -14.04 -16.30
C GLY A 279 12.73 -14.31 -17.81
N GLY A 280 12.94 -13.29 -18.64
CA GLY A 280 13.17 -13.40 -20.07
C GLY A 280 11.93 -13.61 -20.93
N ALA A 281 12.11 -13.43 -22.24
CA ALA A 281 11.03 -13.35 -23.22
C ALA A 281 10.11 -14.58 -23.28
N LYS A 282 10.67 -15.79 -23.14
CA LYS A 282 9.90 -17.04 -23.25
C LYS A 282 8.84 -17.21 -22.16
N LEU A 283 9.11 -16.70 -20.97
CA LEU A 283 8.24 -16.86 -19.81
C LEU A 283 7.24 -15.70 -19.68
N ARG A 284 7.65 -14.49 -20.08
CA ARG A 284 7.01 -13.24 -19.68
C ARG A 284 6.38 -12.44 -20.80
N LEU A 285 6.65 -12.78 -22.05
CA LEU A 285 6.16 -12.00 -23.20
C LEU A 285 5.13 -12.79 -23.99
N LYS A 286 4.12 -12.08 -24.49
CA LYS A 286 3.19 -12.56 -25.50
C LYS A 286 3.92 -12.72 -26.84
N ALA A 287 3.24 -13.32 -27.81
CA ALA A 287 3.80 -13.55 -29.14
C ALA A 287 4.21 -12.24 -29.83
N ASP A 288 3.56 -11.12 -29.52
CA ASP A 288 3.83 -9.78 -30.04
C ASP A 288 4.95 -9.02 -29.29
N GLY A 289 5.59 -9.64 -28.28
CA GLY A 289 6.67 -9.04 -27.50
C GLY A 289 6.23 -8.16 -26.33
N THR A 290 4.92 -8.00 -26.08
CA THR A 290 4.39 -7.28 -24.91
C THR A 290 4.35 -8.16 -23.67
N LEU A 291 4.29 -7.54 -22.50
CA LEU A 291 4.20 -8.22 -21.21
C LEU A 291 2.92 -9.06 -21.10
N ASN A 292 3.04 -10.31 -20.61
CA ASN A 292 1.90 -11.24 -20.50
C ASN A 292 1.21 -11.26 -19.11
N LYS A 293 1.88 -10.76 -18.07
CA LYS A 293 1.39 -10.70 -16.69
C LYS A 293 2.10 -9.56 -15.96
N PHE A 294 1.45 -8.94 -14.98
CA PHE A 294 2.11 -7.95 -14.11
C PHE A 294 3.42 -8.48 -13.52
N THR A 295 4.46 -7.64 -13.42
CA THR A 295 5.79 -8.05 -12.91
C THR A 295 6.44 -7.02 -11.99
N GLY A 296 6.07 -5.75 -12.09
CA GLY A 296 6.68 -4.63 -11.40
C GLY A 296 5.69 -3.78 -10.61
N VAL A 297 4.49 -4.31 -10.33
CA VAL A 297 3.37 -3.59 -9.68
C VAL A 297 3.87 -2.66 -8.59
N ALA A 298 3.57 -1.37 -8.73
CA ALA A 298 4.19 -0.31 -7.96
C ALA A 298 3.17 0.70 -7.43
N GLY A 299 3.37 1.22 -6.21
CA GLY A 299 2.81 2.49 -5.73
C GLY A 299 1.34 2.79 -6.05
N GLN A 300 0.45 1.80 -5.91
CA GLN A 300 -0.98 1.93 -6.25
C GLN A 300 -1.74 2.93 -5.36
N GLU A 301 -2.82 3.52 -5.88
CA GLU A 301 -3.66 4.51 -5.19
C GLU A 301 -5.15 4.25 -5.45
N ILE A 302 -5.96 4.27 -4.39
CA ILE A 302 -7.42 4.40 -4.54
C ILE A 302 -7.70 5.88 -4.74
N TYR A 303 -8.23 6.25 -5.90
CA TYR A 303 -8.45 7.65 -6.22
C TYR A 303 -9.62 8.21 -5.40
N ARG A 304 -9.32 9.20 -4.55
CA ARG A 304 -10.27 9.88 -3.66
C ARG A 304 -10.34 11.39 -3.92
N GLY A 305 -9.87 11.80 -5.10
CA GLY A 305 -9.91 13.17 -5.59
C GLY A 305 -11.26 13.51 -6.21
N HIS A 306 -11.50 14.80 -6.46
CA HIS A 306 -12.80 15.31 -6.89
C HIS A 306 -12.76 16.01 -8.24
N LYS A 307 -11.63 15.91 -8.97
CA LYS A 307 -11.44 16.60 -10.25
C LYS A 307 -11.56 15.66 -11.45
N LEU A 308 -11.05 14.45 -11.39
CA LEU A 308 -11.38 13.43 -12.41
C LEU A 308 -12.89 13.10 -12.42
N PRO A 309 -13.43 12.62 -13.55
CA PRO A 309 -14.82 12.20 -13.66
C PRO A 309 -15.29 11.36 -12.46
N PRO A 310 -16.54 11.55 -11.98
CA PRO A 310 -17.07 10.82 -10.82
C PRO A 310 -16.99 9.29 -10.95
N SER A 311 -16.93 8.76 -12.17
CA SER A 311 -16.75 7.32 -12.42
C SER A 311 -15.40 6.79 -11.91
N ALA A 312 -14.40 7.64 -11.71
CA ALA A 312 -13.06 7.30 -11.24
C ALA A 312 -12.94 7.26 -9.71
N TYR A 313 -13.85 7.94 -8.99
CA TYR A 313 -13.83 7.96 -7.52
C TYR A 313 -13.97 6.54 -6.96
N GLY A 314 -13.04 6.14 -6.09
CA GLY A 314 -13.00 4.82 -5.48
C GLY A 314 -12.38 3.72 -6.36
N ASP A 315 -11.93 4.03 -7.58
CA ASP A 315 -11.18 3.09 -8.41
C ASP A 315 -9.72 3.00 -7.97
N LEU A 316 -9.12 1.83 -8.17
CA LEU A 316 -7.72 1.57 -7.87
C LEU A 316 -6.86 1.80 -9.12
N PHE A 317 -5.88 2.69 -9.03
CA PHE A 317 -4.89 2.95 -10.07
C PHE A 317 -3.58 2.23 -9.74
N ILE A 318 -3.11 1.40 -10.68
CA ILE A 318 -2.00 0.46 -10.46
C ILE A 318 -0.90 0.73 -11.50
N PRO A 319 0.16 1.45 -11.11
CA PRO A 319 1.39 1.54 -11.88
C PRO A 319 2.06 0.19 -12.15
N GLU A 320 2.50 -0.02 -13.39
CA GLU A 320 3.32 -1.16 -13.82
C GLU A 320 4.49 -0.66 -14.70
N PRO A 321 5.67 -0.48 -14.10
CA PRO A 321 6.81 0.17 -14.76
C PRO A 321 7.50 -0.70 -15.81
N VAL A 322 7.39 -2.04 -15.76
CA VAL A 322 7.92 -2.90 -16.84
C VAL A 322 7.00 -2.85 -18.04
N GLY A 323 5.68 -2.78 -17.82
CA GLY A 323 4.67 -2.64 -18.86
C GLY A 323 4.49 -1.23 -19.44
N ARG A 324 5.14 -0.20 -18.86
CA ARG A 324 5.00 1.22 -19.25
C ARG A 324 3.53 1.68 -19.18
N LEU A 325 2.81 1.24 -18.16
CA LEU A 325 1.36 1.42 -18.09
C LEU A 325 0.85 1.68 -16.67
N ILE A 326 -0.39 2.15 -16.60
CA ILE A 326 -1.18 2.27 -15.38
C ILE A 326 -2.54 1.64 -15.66
N ARG A 327 -2.90 0.65 -14.85
CA ARG A 327 -4.24 0.06 -14.86
C ARG A 327 -5.20 0.86 -14.00
N ARG A 328 -6.44 1.03 -14.46
CA ARG A 328 -7.56 1.45 -13.62
C ARG A 328 -8.45 0.25 -13.35
N ALA A 329 -8.62 -0.08 -12.08
CA ALA A 329 -9.41 -1.21 -11.62
C ALA A 329 -10.67 -0.75 -10.89
N LYS A 330 -11.83 -1.23 -11.34
CA LYS A 330 -13.12 -1.03 -10.65
C LYS A 330 -13.16 -1.94 -9.43
N VAL A 331 -13.52 -1.38 -8.28
CA VAL A 331 -13.79 -2.14 -7.05
C VAL A 331 -15.29 -2.34 -6.92
N LYS A 332 -15.79 -3.57 -7.11
CA LYS A 332 -17.21 -3.88 -6.90
C LYS A 332 -17.40 -4.71 -5.65
N ASN A 333 -18.48 -4.47 -4.93
CA ASN A 333 -18.87 -5.28 -3.79
C ASN A 333 -19.93 -6.31 -4.24
N GLU A 334 -19.58 -7.59 -4.17
CA GLU A 334 -20.44 -8.72 -4.45
C GLU A 334 -20.73 -9.46 -3.15
N ASN A 335 -21.88 -9.14 -2.52
CA ASN A 335 -22.32 -9.78 -1.28
C ASN A 335 -21.28 -9.76 -0.15
N GLY A 336 -20.58 -8.64 0.03
CA GLY A 336 -19.56 -8.41 1.05
C GLY A 336 -18.13 -8.72 0.59
N LYS A 337 -17.97 -9.41 -0.56
CA LYS A 337 -16.68 -9.64 -1.21
C LYS A 337 -16.35 -8.50 -2.15
N LYS A 338 -15.20 -7.87 -1.98
CA LYS A 338 -14.69 -6.92 -2.97
C LYS A 338 -14.05 -7.69 -4.13
N VAL A 339 -14.40 -7.32 -5.35
CA VAL A 339 -13.84 -7.91 -6.58
C VAL A 339 -13.29 -6.81 -7.47
N LEU A 340 -12.05 -6.98 -7.93
CA LEU A 340 -11.39 -6.08 -8.86
C LEU A 340 -11.66 -6.49 -10.31
N TYR A 341 -12.06 -5.52 -11.14
CA TYR A 341 -12.25 -5.68 -12.58
C TYR A 341 -11.40 -4.66 -13.31
N ASN A 342 -10.87 -5.02 -14.49
CA ASN A 342 -10.25 -4.02 -15.34
C ASN A 342 -11.34 -3.06 -15.84
N ALA A 343 -11.09 -1.75 -15.79
CA ALA A 343 -12.06 -0.76 -16.26
C ALA A 343 -12.28 -0.83 -17.78
N TYR A 344 -11.29 -1.35 -18.51
CA TYR A 344 -11.30 -1.43 -19.96
C TYR A 344 -11.07 -2.86 -20.43
N ASP A 345 -11.71 -3.22 -21.53
CA ASP A 345 -11.46 -4.49 -22.21
C ASP A 345 -10.18 -4.37 -23.03
N GLU A 346 -9.29 -5.34 -22.86
CA GLU A 346 -7.98 -5.41 -23.48
C GLU A 346 -7.19 -4.09 -23.54
N ALA A 347 -7.30 -3.17 -22.58
CA ALA A 347 -6.60 -1.90 -22.60
C ALA A 347 -6.25 -1.41 -21.19
N GLU A 348 -5.43 -0.37 -21.12
CA GLU A 348 -4.98 0.25 -19.87
C GLU A 348 -5.46 1.70 -19.79
N PHE A 349 -5.53 2.22 -18.56
CA PHE A 349 -5.90 3.63 -18.38
C PHE A 349 -4.87 4.55 -19.00
N LEU A 350 -3.60 4.35 -18.68
CA LEU A 350 -2.49 5.04 -19.32
C LEU A 350 -1.53 4.00 -19.85
N ALA A 351 -1.08 4.14 -21.09
CA ALA A 351 0.02 3.35 -21.63
C ALA A 351 0.98 4.25 -22.41
N SER A 352 2.27 3.92 -22.41
CA SER A 352 3.29 4.67 -23.14
C SER A 352 4.06 3.80 -24.12
N THR A 353 4.46 4.41 -25.24
CA THR A 353 5.45 3.83 -26.16
C THR A 353 6.90 4.23 -25.84
N ASP A 354 7.11 5.12 -24.86
CA ASP A 354 8.42 5.46 -24.33
C ASP A 354 8.95 4.32 -23.44
N LEU A 355 10.05 3.68 -23.84
CA LEU A 355 10.64 2.58 -23.07
C LEU A 355 11.19 3.01 -21.70
N ASN A 356 11.52 4.30 -21.52
CA ASN A 356 12.07 4.83 -20.28
C ASN A 356 10.99 5.27 -19.30
N PHE A 357 9.70 5.32 -19.69
CA PHE A 357 8.59 5.59 -18.77
C PHE A 357 8.43 4.47 -17.73
N ARG A 358 8.75 4.75 -16.48
CA ARG A 358 8.70 3.84 -15.31
C ARG A 358 7.80 4.42 -14.22
N PRO A 359 6.47 4.34 -14.35
CA PRO A 359 5.57 4.79 -13.30
C PRO A 359 5.74 3.93 -12.04
N VAL A 360 6.14 4.55 -10.94
CA VAL A 360 6.45 3.89 -9.66
C VAL A 360 5.51 4.29 -8.52
N GLN A 361 4.74 5.37 -8.70
CA GLN A 361 3.69 5.76 -7.75
C GLN A 361 2.54 6.51 -8.45
N ALA A 362 1.32 6.19 -8.04
CA ALA A 362 0.13 7.00 -8.26
C ALA A 362 -0.28 7.67 -6.93
N LYS A 363 -0.80 8.90 -6.96
CA LYS A 363 -1.19 9.60 -5.72
C LYS A 363 -2.31 10.62 -5.93
N THR A 364 -3.31 10.66 -5.06
CA THR A 364 -4.29 11.75 -5.04
C THR A 364 -3.65 13.03 -4.50
N GLY A 365 -3.63 14.10 -5.29
CA GLY A 365 -3.09 15.40 -4.91
C GLY A 365 -4.08 16.30 -4.14
N PRO A 366 -3.59 17.39 -3.52
CA PRO A 366 -4.45 18.37 -2.82
C PRO A 366 -5.42 19.09 -3.76
N ASP A 367 -5.02 19.33 -5.00
CA ASP A 367 -5.87 19.91 -6.06
C ASP A 367 -7.07 19.01 -6.42
N GLY A 368 -7.01 17.73 -6.07
CA GLY A 368 -8.00 16.71 -6.37
C GLY A 368 -7.73 15.91 -7.64
N SER A 369 -6.56 16.05 -8.25
CA SER A 369 -6.11 15.31 -9.45
C SER A 369 -5.34 14.04 -9.07
N LEU A 370 -5.05 13.18 -10.04
CA LEU A 370 -4.20 12.00 -9.86
C LEU A 370 -2.78 12.30 -10.36
N TYR A 371 -1.77 12.16 -9.49
CA TYR A 371 -0.36 12.38 -9.81
C TYR A 371 0.33 11.05 -10.08
N ILE A 372 1.23 11.05 -11.06
CA ILE A 372 2.07 9.91 -11.43
C ILE A 372 3.53 10.28 -11.22
N VAL A 373 4.22 9.51 -10.38
CA VAL A 373 5.67 9.59 -10.22
C VAL A 373 6.31 8.60 -11.19
N ASP A 374 7.12 9.13 -12.08
CA ASP A 374 7.86 8.38 -13.08
C ASP A 374 9.35 8.48 -12.76
N MET A 375 9.96 7.34 -12.47
CA MET A 375 11.41 7.29 -12.21
C MET A 375 12.22 7.64 -13.47
N TYR A 376 11.61 7.50 -14.65
CA TYR A 376 12.14 7.74 -16.00
C TYR A 376 13.58 7.25 -16.18
N ARG A 377 13.72 5.95 -16.46
CA ARG A 377 15.04 5.31 -16.56
C ARG A 377 15.03 4.02 -17.36
N GLY A 378 16.23 3.62 -17.80
CA GLY A 378 16.40 2.42 -18.60
C GLY A 378 16.31 1.13 -17.79
N ILE A 379 17.09 0.99 -16.71
CA ILE A 379 17.04 -0.20 -15.83
C ILE A 379 16.05 0.06 -14.69
N ILE A 380 15.03 -0.79 -14.48
CA ILE A 380 14.13 -0.65 -13.33
C ILE A 380 14.37 -1.73 -12.25
N GLN A 381 14.94 -2.88 -12.61
CA GLN A 381 15.24 -3.98 -11.70
C GLN A 381 16.54 -3.76 -10.93
N GLU A 382 16.60 -4.30 -9.71
CA GLU A 382 17.79 -4.22 -8.85
C GLU A 382 18.94 -5.13 -9.34
N GLY A 383 20.16 -4.84 -8.89
CA GLY A 383 21.41 -5.41 -9.37
C GLY A 383 21.51 -6.94 -9.32
N ASN A 384 20.78 -7.62 -8.43
CA ASN A 384 20.70 -9.09 -8.39
C ASN A 384 20.14 -9.69 -9.68
N TRP A 385 19.36 -8.91 -10.43
CA TRP A 385 18.75 -9.32 -11.69
C TRP A 385 19.60 -8.94 -12.92
N THR A 386 20.60 -8.07 -12.78
CA THR A 386 21.43 -7.54 -13.89
C THR A 386 22.86 -8.06 -13.93
N ARG A 387 23.20 -9.00 -13.04
CA ARG A 387 24.52 -9.68 -12.98
C ARG A 387 24.91 -10.31 -14.32
N GLU A 388 26.22 -10.48 -14.54
CA GLU A 388 26.71 -11.26 -15.68
C GLU A 388 26.06 -12.66 -15.75
N GLY A 389 25.65 -13.07 -16.95
CA GLY A 389 24.93 -14.32 -17.17
C GLY A 389 23.41 -14.25 -16.91
N SER A 390 22.88 -13.14 -16.40
CA SER A 390 21.43 -12.96 -16.25
C SER A 390 20.72 -12.77 -17.59
N HIS A 391 19.40 -12.95 -17.59
CA HIS A 391 18.56 -12.70 -18.76
C HIS A 391 18.55 -11.22 -19.20
N LEU A 392 18.63 -10.28 -18.24
CA LEU A 392 18.52 -8.85 -18.50
C LEU A 392 19.82 -8.25 -19.03
N ARG A 393 20.99 -8.71 -18.55
CA ARG A 393 22.29 -8.10 -18.87
C ARG A 393 22.54 -7.91 -20.38
N PRO A 394 22.29 -8.89 -21.27
CA PRO A 394 22.47 -8.70 -22.71
C PRO A 394 21.50 -7.67 -23.33
N VAL A 395 20.30 -7.52 -22.77
CA VAL A 395 19.31 -6.54 -23.24
C VAL A 395 19.74 -5.14 -22.81
N ILE A 396 20.14 -4.98 -21.56
CA ILE A 396 20.65 -3.72 -21.00
C ILE A 396 21.78 -3.18 -21.86
N LEU A 397 22.82 -3.99 -22.10
CA LEU A 397 24.00 -3.56 -22.87
C LEU A 397 23.67 -3.28 -24.34
N ARG A 398 22.84 -4.13 -24.98
CA ARG A 398 22.44 -3.94 -26.39
C ARG A 398 21.67 -2.64 -26.59
N LYS A 399 20.81 -2.29 -25.63
CA LYS A 399 19.91 -1.13 -25.70
C LYS A 399 20.47 0.11 -24.98
N GLY A 400 21.61 -0.01 -24.29
CA GLY A 400 22.20 1.08 -23.50
C GLY A 400 21.32 1.55 -22.35
N LEU A 401 20.52 0.67 -21.75
CA LEU A 401 19.56 1.04 -20.69
C LEU A 401 20.24 1.58 -19.42
N ASP A 402 21.49 1.18 -19.18
CA ASP A 402 22.35 1.65 -18.11
C ASP A 402 22.73 3.14 -18.24
N LYS A 403 22.55 3.73 -19.42
CA LYS A 403 22.90 5.13 -19.70
C LYS A 403 21.75 6.11 -19.46
N ASN A 404 20.53 5.59 -19.27
CA ASN A 404 19.33 6.39 -19.08
C ASN A 404 19.02 6.47 -17.58
N ILE A 405 19.63 7.45 -16.92
CA ILE A 405 19.58 7.69 -15.47
C ILE A 405 19.42 9.20 -15.19
N GLY A 406 18.81 9.55 -14.06
CA GLY A 406 18.70 10.91 -13.53
C GLY A 406 17.77 11.82 -14.34
N LYS A 407 16.64 11.28 -14.83
CA LYS A 407 15.73 11.95 -15.77
C LYS A 407 14.25 11.89 -15.36
N GLY A 408 14.02 11.60 -14.09
CA GLY A 408 12.71 11.37 -13.49
C GLY A 408 11.77 12.55 -13.61
N ARG A 409 10.47 12.23 -13.57
CA ARG A 409 9.39 13.16 -13.89
C ARG A 409 8.21 12.93 -12.97
N ILE A 410 7.46 14.00 -12.73
CA ILE A 410 6.19 13.96 -12.04
C ILE A 410 5.15 14.53 -13.00
N TYR A 411 4.06 13.79 -13.18
CA TYR A 411 2.94 14.17 -14.00
C TYR A 411 1.67 14.28 -13.16
N ARG A 412 0.69 15.01 -13.66
CA ARG A 412 -0.69 14.97 -13.17
C ARG A 412 -1.65 14.62 -14.31
N ILE A 413 -2.69 13.88 -13.97
CA ILE A 413 -3.78 13.54 -14.87
C ILE A 413 -4.93 14.50 -14.58
N VAL A 414 -5.37 15.17 -15.65
CA VAL A 414 -6.52 16.06 -15.64
C VAL A 414 -7.56 15.58 -16.67
N HIS A 415 -8.73 16.19 -16.64
CA HIS A 415 -9.82 16.00 -17.59
C HIS A 415 -10.21 17.36 -18.14
N GLU A 416 -10.64 17.45 -19.39
CA GLU A 416 -10.97 18.72 -20.07
C GLU A 416 -12.05 19.55 -19.37
N GLU A 417 -12.83 18.93 -18.47
CA GLU A 417 -13.91 19.55 -17.70
C GLU A 417 -13.44 20.04 -16.31
N ILE A 418 -12.14 19.97 -16.00
CA ILE A 418 -11.56 20.37 -14.72
C ILE A 418 -11.17 21.85 -14.74
N GLU A 419 -11.64 22.57 -13.72
CA GLU A 419 -11.09 23.88 -13.35
C GLU A 419 -9.97 23.73 -12.30
N PRO A 420 -8.88 24.51 -12.39
CA PRO A 420 -7.83 24.55 -11.37
C PRO A 420 -8.38 24.81 -9.97
N SER A 421 -7.76 24.20 -8.96
CA SER A 421 -8.04 24.47 -7.55
C SER A 421 -7.06 25.50 -7.01
N GLY A 422 -7.48 26.28 -6.00
CA GLY A 422 -6.54 27.08 -5.23
C GLY A 422 -5.59 26.21 -4.38
N LYS A 423 -4.50 26.82 -3.93
CA LYS A 423 -3.53 26.16 -3.05
C LYS A 423 -4.15 25.87 -1.68
N PRO A 424 -3.92 24.68 -1.10
CA PRO A 424 -4.32 24.40 0.28
C PRO A 424 -3.54 25.31 1.24
N GLN A 425 -4.15 25.63 2.38
CA GLN A 425 -3.55 26.43 3.45
C GLN A 425 -4.08 25.91 4.79
N LEU A 426 -3.57 24.77 5.26
CA LEU A 426 -4.11 24.06 6.41
C LEU A 426 -3.20 24.10 7.64
N LEU A 427 -1.89 24.34 7.49
CA LEU A 427 -0.94 24.24 8.62
C LEU A 427 -1.25 25.28 9.71
N ASP A 428 -1.50 26.52 9.30
CA ASP A 428 -1.76 27.66 10.20
C ASP A 428 -3.20 27.71 10.74
N LYS A 429 -4.11 26.88 10.22
CA LYS A 429 -5.50 26.86 10.69
C LYS A 429 -5.58 26.37 12.13
N SER A 430 -6.48 26.98 12.90
CA SER A 430 -6.88 26.47 14.22
C SER A 430 -7.58 25.11 14.08
N ALA A 431 -7.63 24.35 15.17
CA ALA A 431 -8.35 23.08 15.17
C ALA A 431 -9.84 23.28 14.79
N GLU A 432 -10.47 24.38 15.25
CA GLU A 432 -11.87 24.70 14.92
C GLU A 432 -12.07 24.94 13.41
N GLU A 433 -11.17 25.68 12.77
CA GLU A 433 -11.23 25.92 11.31
C GLU A 433 -10.98 24.63 10.50
N LEU A 434 -10.13 23.73 11.01
CA LEU A 434 -9.85 22.45 10.35
C LEU A 434 -11.07 21.51 10.33
N VAL A 435 -11.98 21.62 11.31
CA VAL A 435 -13.18 20.79 11.39
C VAL A 435 -14.06 20.90 10.13
N GLU A 436 -14.06 22.06 9.46
CA GLU A 436 -14.82 22.29 8.23
C GLU A 436 -14.39 21.36 7.08
N TYR A 437 -13.12 20.94 7.08
CA TYR A 437 -12.52 20.12 6.01
C TYR A 437 -12.77 18.62 6.18
N LEU A 438 -13.30 18.17 7.33
CA LEU A 438 -13.63 16.75 7.55
C LEU A 438 -14.70 16.22 6.59
N GLY A 439 -15.48 17.11 5.96
CA GLY A 439 -16.48 16.80 4.94
C GLY A 439 -16.11 17.24 3.52
N HIS A 440 -14.84 17.60 3.28
CA HIS A 440 -14.38 18.05 1.96
C HIS A 440 -14.48 16.92 0.91
N PRO A 441 -14.82 17.18 -0.37
CA PRO A 441 -14.97 16.12 -1.39
C PRO A 441 -13.66 15.38 -1.70
N ASN A 442 -12.51 16.06 -1.67
CA ASN A 442 -11.19 15.43 -1.76
C ASN A 442 -10.81 14.72 -0.44
N GLY A 443 -10.51 13.43 -0.50
CA GLY A 443 -10.04 12.63 0.63
C GLY A 443 -8.72 13.12 1.24
N TRP A 444 -7.86 13.80 0.46
CA TRP A 444 -6.63 14.39 0.99
C TRP A 444 -6.91 15.45 2.06
N TYR A 445 -7.88 16.34 1.84
CA TYR A 445 -8.27 17.37 2.81
C TYR A 445 -8.86 16.75 4.08
N ARG A 446 -9.73 15.73 3.94
CA ARG A 446 -10.33 15.06 5.09
C ARG A 446 -9.29 14.40 5.98
N ASN A 447 -8.38 13.63 5.38
CA ASN A 447 -7.30 12.96 6.11
C ASN A 447 -6.32 13.97 6.72
N THR A 448 -5.95 15.03 5.99
CA THR A 448 -5.00 16.06 6.47
C THR A 448 -5.59 16.88 7.61
N ALA A 449 -6.86 17.28 7.52
CA ALA A 449 -7.54 18.00 8.59
C ALA A 449 -7.67 17.15 9.87
N GLN A 450 -8.12 15.89 9.76
CA GLN A 450 -8.16 14.96 10.89
C GLN A 450 -6.78 14.81 11.54
N LYS A 451 -5.74 14.55 10.74
CA LYS A 451 -4.34 14.45 11.21
C LYS A 451 -3.89 15.71 11.95
N LEU A 452 -4.08 16.89 11.37
CA LEU A 452 -3.65 18.16 11.97
C LEU A 452 -4.42 18.47 13.27
N ILE A 453 -5.72 18.18 13.36
CA ILE A 453 -6.50 18.32 14.60
C ILE A 453 -5.91 17.45 15.71
N ILE A 454 -5.59 16.19 15.40
CA ILE A 454 -5.03 15.22 16.36
C ILE A 454 -3.63 15.63 16.83
N LEU A 455 -2.78 16.10 15.90
CA LEU A 455 -1.43 16.57 16.22
C LEU A 455 -1.47 17.84 17.08
N LYS A 456 -2.39 18.77 16.81
CA LYS A 456 -2.61 19.96 17.67
C LYS A 456 -3.15 19.56 19.05
N GLY A 457 -3.98 18.50 19.12
CA GLY A 457 -4.50 17.94 20.36
C GLY A 457 -5.34 18.92 21.20
N ASP A 458 -6.00 19.86 20.51
CA ASP A 458 -6.89 20.86 21.09
C ASP A 458 -8.23 20.22 21.45
N MET A 459 -8.55 20.21 22.74
CA MET A 459 -9.80 19.62 23.23
C MET A 459 -11.02 20.53 23.05
N GLY A 460 -10.82 21.80 22.69
CA GLY A 460 -11.87 22.79 22.47
C GLY A 460 -12.85 22.41 21.36
N VAL A 461 -12.41 21.62 20.37
CA VAL A 461 -13.23 21.19 19.23
C VAL A 461 -14.14 20.00 19.52
N VAL A 462 -13.98 19.33 20.67
CA VAL A 462 -14.74 18.12 21.01
C VAL A 462 -16.27 18.32 20.95
N PRO A 463 -16.85 19.41 21.49
CA PRO A 463 -18.29 19.67 21.34
C PRO A 463 -18.72 19.76 19.88
N LYS A 464 -17.94 20.44 19.03
CA LYS A 464 -18.25 20.60 17.61
C LYS A 464 -18.15 19.29 16.83
N LEU A 465 -17.13 18.49 17.12
CA LEU A 465 -16.98 17.16 16.54
C LEU A 465 -18.14 16.23 16.93
N LYS A 466 -18.61 16.30 18.19
CA LYS A 466 -19.81 15.55 18.62
C LYS A 466 -21.07 16.03 17.92
N GLU A 467 -21.24 17.34 17.75
CA GLU A 467 -22.36 17.91 16.98
C GLU A 467 -22.35 17.37 15.55
N ILE A 468 -21.21 17.42 14.86
CA ILE A 468 -21.06 16.89 13.49
C ILE A 468 -21.35 15.38 13.45
N ALA A 469 -20.80 14.61 14.40
CA ALA A 469 -21.06 13.17 14.46
C ALA A 469 -22.54 12.84 14.72
N MET A 470 -23.28 13.72 15.41
CA MET A 470 -24.73 13.58 15.62
C MET A 470 -25.54 14.03 14.40
N ASP A 471 -25.06 15.02 13.65
CA ASP A 471 -25.78 15.66 12.56
C ASP A 471 -25.98 14.74 11.36
N ASN A 472 -27.24 14.58 10.97
CA ASN A 472 -27.64 13.60 9.98
C ASN A 472 -28.08 14.19 8.64
N GLU A 473 -28.50 15.46 8.53
CA GLU A 473 -29.06 16.00 7.28
C GLU A 473 -29.06 17.54 7.19
N SER A 474 -29.01 18.04 5.95
CA SER A 474 -29.49 19.38 5.61
C SER A 474 -30.29 19.28 4.31
N PHE A 475 -31.58 19.65 4.38
CA PHE A 475 -32.54 19.62 3.28
C PHE A 475 -31.99 20.18 1.95
N TRP A 476 -31.17 21.22 2.01
CA TRP A 476 -30.60 21.86 0.82
C TRP A 476 -29.47 21.05 0.20
N THR A 477 -28.65 20.38 1.01
CA THR A 477 -27.54 19.58 0.49
C THR A 477 -27.96 18.17 0.07
N ASP A 478 -28.94 17.56 0.73
CA ASP A 478 -29.44 16.23 0.34
C ASP A 478 -30.16 16.26 -1.02
N ASN A 479 -30.63 17.45 -1.42
CA ASN A 479 -31.32 17.67 -2.70
C ASN A 479 -30.48 18.46 -3.73
N PHE A 480 -29.51 19.27 -3.30
CA PHE A 480 -28.80 20.22 -4.18
C PHE A 480 -27.30 20.40 -3.88
N GLY A 481 -26.68 19.59 -3.01
CA GLY A 481 -25.27 19.73 -2.64
C GLY A 481 -24.44 18.47 -2.91
N ASP A 482 -23.13 18.66 -3.06
CA ASP A 482 -22.17 17.58 -3.36
C ASP A 482 -21.44 17.05 -2.10
N LYS A 483 -21.91 17.43 -0.91
CA LYS A 483 -21.26 17.09 0.36
C LYS A 483 -21.68 15.71 0.86
N ASP A 484 -20.71 14.84 1.10
CA ASP A 484 -20.94 13.53 1.73
C ASP A 484 -20.92 13.64 3.27
N TYR A 485 -22.08 13.86 3.87
CA TYR A 485 -22.21 13.99 5.33
C TYR A 485 -21.84 12.73 6.10
N ALA A 486 -22.05 11.55 5.51
CA ALA A 486 -21.67 10.32 6.19
C ALA A 486 -20.16 10.21 6.32
N LEU A 487 -19.38 10.58 5.28
CA LEU A 487 -17.93 10.67 5.41
C LEU A 487 -17.52 11.75 6.42
N GLN A 488 -18.20 12.89 6.47
CA GLN A 488 -17.94 13.91 7.50
C GLN A 488 -18.15 13.35 8.91
N ARG A 489 -19.26 12.62 9.15
CA ARG A 489 -19.53 11.94 10.43
C ARG A 489 -18.48 10.89 10.75
N VAL A 490 -18.07 10.09 9.78
CA VAL A 490 -17.02 9.07 9.93
C VAL A 490 -15.72 9.74 10.38
N HIS A 491 -15.28 10.79 9.68
CA HIS A 491 -14.07 11.53 10.06
C HIS A 491 -14.21 12.21 11.43
N ALA A 492 -15.38 12.76 11.79
CA ALA A 492 -15.59 13.32 13.12
C ALA A 492 -15.47 12.26 14.23
N LEU A 493 -16.05 11.07 14.03
CA LEU A 493 -15.92 9.94 14.95
C LEU A 493 -14.47 9.49 15.14
N TRP A 494 -13.71 9.38 14.05
CA TRP A 494 -12.30 9.00 14.12
C TRP A 494 -11.39 10.13 14.63
N THR A 495 -11.75 11.40 14.41
CA THR A 495 -11.05 12.54 15.02
C THR A 495 -11.25 12.56 16.54
N LEU A 496 -12.47 12.27 17.02
CA LEU A 496 -12.73 12.10 18.45
C LEU A 496 -11.88 10.96 19.04
N GLU A 497 -11.81 9.80 18.39
CA GLU A 497 -10.94 8.69 18.82
C GLU A 497 -9.46 9.10 18.88
N GLY A 498 -8.98 9.81 17.86
CA GLY A 498 -7.59 10.28 17.78
C GLY A 498 -7.23 11.29 18.88
N LEU A 499 -8.21 12.06 19.37
CA LEU A 499 -8.10 12.93 20.54
C LEU A 499 -8.28 12.18 21.88
N GLY A 500 -8.41 10.85 21.84
CA GLY A 500 -8.61 10.00 23.03
C GLY A 500 -10.04 9.96 23.56
N ILE A 501 -11.03 10.44 22.78
CA ILE A 501 -12.43 10.50 23.18
C ILE A 501 -13.22 9.37 22.52
N VAL A 502 -13.44 8.29 23.26
CA VAL A 502 -14.33 7.19 22.86
C VAL A 502 -15.65 7.29 23.65
N ASP A 503 -16.64 7.97 23.09
CA ASP A 503 -17.91 8.25 23.76
C ASP A 503 -18.92 7.10 23.55
N ARG A 504 -19.16 6.34 24.62
CA ARG A 504 -20.10 5.20 24.64
C ARG A 504 -21.52 5.57 24.21
N ASN A 505 -22.04 6.72 24.64
CA ASN A 505 -23.42 7.12 24.33
C ASN A 505 -23.55 7.53 22.87
N LEU A 506 -22.55 8.24 22.35
CA LEU A 506 -22.49 8.57 20.92
C LEU A 506 -22.42 7.30 20.07
N ILE A 507 -21.56 6.33 20.45
CA ILE A 507 -21.46 5.04 19.75
C ILE A 507 -22.80 4.32 19.73
N LEU A 508 -23.49 4.20 20.88
CA LEU A 508 -24.82 3.56 20.94
C LEU A 508 -25.83 4.20 20.00
N GLN A 509 -25.80 5.53 19.86
CA GLN A 509 -26.66 6.23 18.89
C GLN A 509 -26.23 5.92 17.44
N LYS A 510 -24.93 5.97 17.15
CA LYS A 510 -24.38 5.80 15.80
C LYS A 510 -24.43 4.38 15.26
N LEU A 511 -24.59 3.36 16.13
CA LEU A 511 -24.95 2.01 15.70
C LEU A 511 -26.29 1.96 14.94
N ASN A 512 -27.15 2.98 15.09
CA ASN A 512 -28.45 3.10 14.42
C ASN A 512 -28.46 4.19 13.32
N ASP A 513 -27.29 4.67 12.87
CA ASP A 513 -27.21 5.69 11.81
C ASP A 513 -27.78 5.16 10.48
N GLN A 514 -28.30 6.04 9.63
CA GLN A 514 -28.87 5.64 8.33
C GLN A 514 -27.79 5.18 7.35
N ASP A 515 -26.59 5.75 7.43
CA ASP A 515 -25.49 5.38 6.54
C ASP A 515 -24.66 4.22 7.13
N TYR A 516 -24.47 3.17 6.32
CA TYR A 516 -23.76 1.96 6.73
C TYR A 516 -22.29 2.24 7.11
N ARG A 517 -21.66 3.26 6.53
CA ARG A 517 -20.27 3.65 6.80
C ARG A 517 -20.10 4.18 8.22
N VAL A 518 -21.10 4.90 8.70
CA VAL A 518 -21.15 5.40 10.08
C VAL A 518 -21.40 4.24 11.04
N ARG A 519 -22.30 3.30 10.71
CA ARG A 519 -22.53 2.09 11.51
C ARG A 519 -21.26 1.23 11.62
N ILE A 520 -20.54 1.01 10.51
CA ILE A 520 -19.23 0.30 10.49
C ILE A 520 -18.23 0.99 11.42
N SER A 521 -18.12 2.32 11.36
CA SER A 521 -17.20 3.07 12.23
C SER A 521 -17.61 2.97 13.70
N ALA A 522 -18.91 3.07 14.01
CA ALA A 522 -19.42 2.87 15.37
C ALA A 522 -19.15 1.45 15.89
N ILE A 523 -19.28 0.41 15.06
CA ILE A 523 -18.92 -0.97 15.44
C ILE A 523 -17.43 -1.05 15.78
N LYS A 524 -16.53 -0.54 14.92
CA LYS A 524 -15.08 -0.53 15.19
C LYS A 524 -14.74 0.22 16.49
N LEU A 525 -15.33 1.40 16.72
CA LEU A 525 -15.11 2.16 17.95
C LEU A 525 -15.69 1.49 19.19
N SER A 526 -16.71 0.65 19.03
CA SER A 526 -17.30 -0.13 20.13
C SER A 526 -16.36 -1.22 20.66
N GLU A 527 -15.30 -1.57 19.93
CA GLU A 527 -14.36 -2.63 20.30
C GLU A 527 -13.64 -2.38 21.62
N ALA A 528 -13.44 -1.11 22.00
CA ALA A 528 -12.93 -0.75 23.32
C ALA A 528 -13.81 -1.33 24.44
N PHE A 529 -15.14 -1.26 24.28
CA PHE A 529 -16.11 -1.78 25.24
C PHE A 529 -16.36 -3.29 25.08
N LEU A 530 -16.21 -3.84 23.88
CA LEU A 530 -16.28 -5.30 23.66
C LEU A 530 -15.14 -6.02 24.38
N LYS A 531 -13.94 -5.43 24.44
CA LYS A 531 -12.81 -5.97 25.22
C LYS A 531 -13.10 -6.04 26.72
N GLU A 532 -14.00 -5.20 27.21
CA GLU A 532 -14.46 -5.15 28.60
C GLU A 532 -15.77 -5.94 28.84
N ASP A 533 -16.26 -6.65 27.82
CA ASP A 533 -17.54 -7.39 27.87
C ASP A 533 -18.75 -6.53 28.26
N ASP A 534 -18.83 -5.29 27.76
CA ASP A 534 -19.97 -4.40 28.02
C ASP A 534 -21.27 -4.96 27.42
N ASN A 535 -22.14 -5.46 28.29
CA ASN A 535 -23.43 -6.05 27.93
C ASN A 535 -24.37 -5.08 27.19
N GLY A 536 -24.31 -3.78 27.48
CA GLY A 536 -25.15 -2.79 26.82
C GLY A 536 -24.74 -2.59 25.36
N ILE A 537 -23.44 -2.55 25.08
CA ILE A 537 -22.89 -2.50 23.73
C ILE A 537 -23.21 -3.80 22.98
N ILE A 538 -22.98 -4.97 23.58
CA ILE A 538 -23.28 -6.27 22.95
C ILE A 538 -24.77 -6.36 22.58
N LYS A 539 -25.67 -5.91 23.47
CA LYS A 539 -27.11 -5.87 23.20
C LYS A 539 -27.47 -4.90 22.07
N ALA A 540 -26.80 -3.76 21.98
CA ALA A 540 -27.02 -2.77 20.92
C ALA A 540 -26.47 -3.23 19.56
N LEU A 541 -25.44 -4.09 19.54
CA LEU A 541 -24.89 -4.69 18.33
C LEU A 541 -25.75 -5.84 17.79
N ALA A 542 -26.49 -6.55 18.65
CA ALA A 542 -27.26 -7.74 18.26
C ALA A 542 -28.24 -7.54 17.08
N PRO A 543 -28.97 -6.41 16.95
CA PRO A 543 -29.83 -6.16 15.79
C PRO A 543 -29.07 -6.08 14.46
N LEU A 544 -27.80 -5.65 14.47
CA LEU A 544 -26.98 -5.44 13.27
C LEU A 544 -26.55 -6.76 12.60
N GLN A 545 -26.81 -7.92 13.21
CA GLN A 545 -26.66 -9.20 12.52
C GLN A 545 -27.58 -9.32 11.30
N ASN A 546 -28.67 -8.54 11.26
CA ASN A 546 -29.64 -8.49 10.17
C ASN A 546 -29.57 -7.16 9.39
N ASP A 547 -28.44 -6.45 9.44
CA ASP A 547 -28.29 -5.18 8.72
C ASP A 547 -28.51 -5.36 7.21
N VAL A 548 -29.11 -4.36 6.58
CA VAL A 548 -29.36 -4.36 5.13
C VAL A 548 -28.07 -4.34 4.33
N ASP A 549 -27.01 -3.74 4.86
CA ASP A 549 -25.68 -3.74 4.25
C ASP A 549 -24.84 -4.86 4.84
N ILE A 550 -24.50 -5.83 3.99
CA ILE A 550 -23.71 -7.01 4.37
C ILE A 550 -22.31 -6.64 4.91
N ASN A 551 -21.76 -5.46 4.58
CA ASN A 551 -20.49 -5.00 5.13
C ASN A 551 -20.60 -4.61 6.60
N VAL A 552 -21.78 -4.20 7.08
CA VAL A 552 -22.05 -3.97 8.50
C VAL A 552 -22.01 -5.31 9.24
N VAL A 553 -22.69 -6.33 8.70
CA VAL A 553 -22.66 -7.70 9.25
C VAL A 553 -21.22 -8.24 9.26
N LYS A 554 -20.45 -8.00 8.19
CA LYS A 554 -19.03 -8.36 8.10
C LYS A 554 -18.21 -7.70 9.21
N GLN A 555 -18.35 -6.40 9.41
CA GLN A 555 -17.63 -5.69 10.46
C GLN A 555 -18.05 -6.17 11.86
N LEU A 556 -19.35 -6.39 12.08
CA LEU A 556 -19.87 -6.96 13.33
C LEU A 556 -19.22 -8.32 13.61
N ALA A 557 -19.16 -9.20 12.62
CA ALA A 557 -18.53 -10.52 12.73
C ALA A 557 -17.05 -10.44 13.14
N LEU A 558 -16.29 -9.49 12.59
CA LEU A 558 -14.91 -9.23 13.00
C LEU A 558 -14.83 -8.74 14.44
N SER A 559 -15.63 -7.72 14.80
CA SER A 559 -15.54 -7.02 16.08
C SER A 559 -16.02 -7.85 17.26
N LEU A 560 -17.03 -8.72 17.09
CA LEU A 560 -17.50 -9.62 18.16
C LEU A 560 -16.39 -10.54 18.68
N GLY A 561 -15.38 -10.81 17.85
CA GLY A 561 -14.17 -11.52 18.25
C GLY A 561 -13.47 -10.92 19.48
N TYR A 562 -13.64 -9.62 19.77
CA TYR A 562 -13.04 -8.96 20.94
C TYR A 562 -13.71 -9.28 22.28
N SER A 563 -14.97 -9.69 22.31
CA SER A 563 -15.68 -10.07 23.56
C SER A 563 -15.46 -11.54 23.94
N GLN A 564 -15.45 -11.83 25.24
CA GLN A 564 -15.44 -13.19 25.81
C GLN A 564 -16.80 -13.62 26.38
N SER A 565 -17.74 -12.68 26.50
CA SER A 565 -19.10 -12.91 26.97
C SER A 565 -19.80 -14.06 26.23
N THR A 566 -20.70 -14.73 26.95
CA THR A 566 -21.55 -15.77 26.37
C THR A 566 -22.47 -15.18 25.29
N GLN A 567 -23.01 -13.98 25.52
CA GLN A 567 -23.90 -13.28 24.60
C GLN A 567 -23.23 -12.97 23.26
N ALA A 568 -21.97 -12.50 23.27
CA ALA A 568 -21.24 -12.27 22.02
C ALA A 568 -20.97 -13.57 21.26
N LYS A 569 -20.66 -14.67 21.97
CA LYS A 569 -20.45 -16.00 21.36
C LYS A 569 -21.73 -16.55 20.75
N GLU A 570 -22.86 -16.38 21.42
CA GLU A 570 -24.20 -16.75 20.91
C GLU A 570 -24.54 -15.93 19.66
N LEU A 571 -24.29 -14.62 19.69
CA LEU A 571 -24.49 -13.75 18.54
C LEU A 571 -23.59 -14.12 17.35
N SER A 572 -22.30 -14.39 17.57
CA SER A 572 -21.40 -14.89 16.54
C SER A 572 -21.89 -16.22 15.95
N SER A 573 -22.40 -17.13 16.78
CA SER A 573 -22.93 -18.42 16.32
C SER A 573 -24.20 -18.24 15.46
N SER A 574 -25.09 -17.33 15.86
CA SER A 574 -26.28 -16.95 15.08
C SER A 574 -25.91 -16.41 13.69
N ILE A 575 -24.91 -15.52 13.63
CA ILE A 575 -24.40 -14.98 12.36
C ILE A 575 -23.84 -16.10 11.47
N VAL A 576 -23.05 -17.02 12.03
CA VAL A 576 -22.51 -18.16 11.27
C VAL A 576 -23.63 -19.04 10.71
N GLU A 577 -24.68 -19.32 11.50
CA GLU A 577 -25.81 -20.14 11.04
C GLU A 577 -26.58 -19.47 9.91
N GLN A 578 -26.88 -18.17 10.06
CA GLN A 578 -27.63 -17.39 9.09
C GLN A 578 -26.87 -17.16 7.77
N TYR A 579 -25.55 -16.95 7.85
CA TYR A 579 -24.71 -16.59 6.71
C TYR A 579 -23.70 -17.69 6.34
N ARG A 580 -24.02 -18.96 6.65
CA ARG A 580 -23.12 -20.11 6.45
C ARG A 580 -22.59 -20.27 5.02
N ASP A 581 -23.39 -19.82 4.03
CA ASP A 581 -23.06 -19.92 2.61
C ASP A 581 -22.33 -18.66 2.09
N ASN A 582 -22.18 -17.62 2.93
CA ASN A 582 -21.36 -16.45 2.65
C ASN A 582 -19.93 -16.66 3.20
N GLU A 583 -18.99 -16.90 2.28
CA GLU A 583 -17.59 -17.16 2.62
C GLU A 583 -16.93 -16.00 3.39
N VAL A 584 -17.30 -14.75 3.09
CA VAL A 584 -16.68 -13.56 3.69
C VAL A 584 -17.11 -13.40 5.14
N ILE A 585 -18.40 -13.58 5.43
CA ILE A 585 -18.92 -13.51 6.80
C ILE A 585 -18.35 -14.65 7.66
N THR A 586 -18.32 -15.87 7.11
CA THR A 586 -17.78 -17.04 7.82
C THR A 586 -16.28 -16.85 8.12
N ALA A 587 -15.50 -16.35 7.16
CA ALA A 587 -14.10 -16.02 7.38
C ALA A 587 -13.90 -14.91 8.41
N SER A 588 -14.77 -13.89 8.42
CA SER A 588 -14.71 -12.76 9.35
C SER A 588 -14.85 -13.19 10.81
N ILE A 589 -15.78 -14.11 11.12
CA ILE A 589 -15.90 -14.68 12.46
C ILE A 589 -14.63 -15.44 12.86
N ALA A 590 -14.11 -16.29 11.96
CA ALA A 590 -12.90 -17.06 12.24
C ALA A 590 -11.68 -16.15 12.48
N LEU A 591 -11.57 -15.05 11.74
CA LEU A 591 -10.50 -14.06 11.88
C LEU A 591 -10.66 -13.23 13.16
N GLY A 592 -11.87 -12.81 13.52
CA GLY A 592 -12.16 -12.16 14.80
C GLY A 592 -11.73 -13.02 16.01
N ILE A 593 -11.95 -14.34 15.94
CA ILE A 593 -11.47 -15.29 16.96
C ILE A 593 -9.95 -15.47 16.90
N LYS A 594 -9.37 -15.63 15.70
CA LYS A 594 -7.92 -15.83 15.51
C LYS A 594 -7.08 -14.62 15.93
N ALA A 595 -7.60 -13.40 15.81
CA ALA A 595 -6.96 -12.20 16.33
C ALA A 595 -6.62 -12.32 17.83
N LYS A 596 -7.34 -13.19 18.58
CA LYS A 596 -7.02 -13.57 19.96
C LYS A 596 -6.08 -14.77 20.11
N ASP A 597 -6.05 -15.70 19.17
CA ASP A 597 -5.19 -16.89 19.17
C ASP A 597 -4.08 -16.73 18.11
N SER A 598 -3.37 -15.59 18.18
CA SER A 598 -2.37 -15.21 17.18
C SER A 598 -1.40 -16.37 16.91
N GLU A 599 -1.01 -16.58 15.65
CA GLU A 599 -0.02 -17.61 15.31
C GLU A 599 1.28 -17.40 16.09
N PHE A 600 1.60 -16.15 16.43
CA PHE A 600 2.65 -15.82 17.38
C PHE A 600 2.43 -16.40 18.79
N LEU A 601 1.21 -16.36 19.34
CA LEU A 601 0.86 -17.01 20.61
C LEU A 601 0.94 -18.54 20.50
N LYS A 602 0.49 -19.15 19.40
CA LYS A 602 0.65 -20.60 19.16
C LYS A 602 2.12 -20.99 19.03
N PHE A 603 2.91 -20.18 18.37
CA PHE A 603 4.34 -20.38 18.22
C PHE A 603 5.06 -20.24 19.57
N LYS A 604 4.71 -19.23 20.37
CA LYS A 604 5.14 -19.12 21.78
C LYS A 604 4.81 -20.37 22.60
N LYS A 605 3.60 -20.95 22.42
CA LYS A 605 3.22 -22.23 23.05
C LYS A 605 4.10 -23.39 22.58
N ARG A 606 4.41 -23.51 21.29
CA ARG A 606 5.33 -24.54 20.75
C ARG A 606 6.73 -24.45 21.34
N LEU A 607 7.18 -23.23 21.58
CA LEU A 607 8.48 -22.94 22.18
C LEU A 607 8.52 -23.12 23.69
N ALA A 608 7.40 -23.40 24.38
CA ALA A 608 7.32 -23.38 25.84
C ALA A 608 8.40 -24.24 26.54
N ASN A 609 8.78 -25.37 25.94
CA ASN A 609 9.77 -26.31 26.48
C ASN A 609 11.20 -26.12 25.91
N SER A 610 11.42 -25.15 25.02
CA SER A 610 12.73 -24.85 24.45
C SER A 610 13.65 -24.10 25.42
N SER A 611 14.96 -24.19 25.19
CA SER A 611 15.96 -23.39 25.91
C SER A 611 15.70 -21.88 25.71
N ARG A 612 16.14 -21.03 26.66
CA ARG A 612 15.96 -19.57 26.56
C ARG A 612 16.54 -19.00 25.27
N ILE A 613 17.72 -19.45 24.87
CA ILE A 613 18.39 -18.98 23.64
C ILE A 613 17.58 -19.40 22.42
N HIS A 614 17.16 -20.68 22.31
CA HIS A 614 16.31 -21.13 21.20
C HIS A 614 14.99 -20.35 21.14
N LYS A 615 14.34 -20.11 22.29
CA LYS A 615 13.13 -19.28 22.35
C LYS A 615 13.36 -17.90 21.75
N MET A 616 14.40 -17.20 22.20
CA MET A 616 14.72 -15.86 21.71
C MET A 616 15.04 -15.86 20.21
N THR A 617 15.92 -16.76 19.77
CA THR A 617 16.32 -16.90 18.36
C THR A 617 15.13 -17.22 17.46
N ALA A 618 14.27 -18.15 17.86
CA ALA A 618 13.14 -18.58 17.04
C ALA A 618 11.99 -17.55 17.03
N LEU A 619 11.75 -16.83 18.14
CA LEU A 619 10.80 -15.71 18.18
C LEU A 619 11.28 -14.54 17.30
N ALA A 620 12.55 -14.18 17.38
CA ALA A 620 13.15 -13.22 16.47
C ALA A 620 13.06 -13.68 15.00
N GLY A 621 13.23 -14.98 14.76
CA GLY A 621 13.07 -15.59 13.45
C GLY A 621 11.64 -15.55 12.90
N TYR A 622 10.62 -15.59 13.78
CA TYR A 622 9.23 -15.42 13.37
C TYR A 622 9.03 -14.02 12.77
N ASP A 623 9.51 -12.99 13.44
CA ASP A 623 9.38 -11.61 12.96
C ASP A 623 10.09 -11.44 11.60
N ILE A 624 11.31 -11.96 11.47
CA ILE A 624 12.06 -11.95 10.20
C ILE A 624 11.28 -12.68 9.10
N TYR A 625 10.77 -13.89 9.39
CA TYR A 625 10.01 -14.66 8.42
C TYR A 625 8.77 -13.91 7.94
N MET A 626 8.01 -13.34 8.88
CA MET A 626 6.81 -12.56 8.58
C MET A 626 7.12 -11.28 7.81
N GLN A 627 8.34 -10.74 7.93
CA GLN A 627 8.78 -9.55 7.22
C GLN A 627 9.41 -9.81 5.86
N THR A 628 9.94 -11.01 5.60
CA THR A 628 10.76 -11.25 4.38
C THR A 628 10.33 -12.47 3.60
N CYS A 629 9.97 -13.56 4.26
CA CYS A 629 9.71 -14.84 3.61
C CYS A 629 8.23 -15.06 3.29
N VAL A 630 7.34 -14.40 4.03
CA VAL A 630 5.89 -14.64 3.99
C VAL A 630 5.27 -14.43 2.61
N THR A 631 5.78 -13.48 1.83
CA THR A 631 5.22 -13.12 0.51
C THR A 631 5.34 -14.26 -0.51
N CYS A 632 6.33 -15.14 -0.34
CA CYS A 632 6.57 -16.27 -1.24
C CYS A 632 6.16 -17.61 -0.62
N HIS A 633 6.42 -17.79 0.68
CA HIS A 633 6.21 -19.07 1.38
C HIS A 633 4.92 -19.13 2.22
N GLY A 634 4.19 -18.04 2.33
CA GLY A 634 2.93 -17.94 3.07
C GLY A 634 3.13 -17.89 4.59
N PRO A 635 2.14 -17.42 5.37
CA PRO A 635 2.26 -17.30 6.82
C PRO A 635 2.37 -18.64 7.55
N ASP A 636 1.97 -19.74 6.91
CA ASP A 636 1.99 -21.10 7.47
C ASP A 636 3.06 -22.02 6.83
N LEU A 637 3.99 -21.45 6.05
CA LEU A 637 5.09 -22.16 5.38
C LEU A 637 4.65 -23.17 4.30
N LYS A 638 3.38 -23.13 3.87
CA LYS A 638 2.84 -24.05 2.84
C LYS A 638 3.00 -23.54 1.40
N GLY A 639 3.47 -22.32 1.23
CA GLY A 639 3.56 -21.64 -0.07
C GLY A 639 2.35 -20.75 -0.35
N VAL A 640 2.56 -19.73 -1.16
CA VAL A 640 1.48 -18.87 -1.68
C VAL A 640 1.03 -19.43 -3.04
N PRO A 641 -0.29 -19.66 -3.27
CA PRO A 641 -0.80 -20.10 -4.57
C PRO A 641 -0.47 -19.13 -5.72
N ASN A 642 -0.11 -19.65 -6.90
CA ASN A 642 0.21 -18.87 -8.12
C ASN A 642 -0.62 -19.29 -9.34
N GLY A 643 -1.94 -19.34 -9.20
CA GLY A 643 -2.86 -19.85 -10.23
C GLY A 643 -3.36 -21.26 -9.91
N GLU A 644 -3.88 -21.97 -10.91
CA GLU A 644 -4.40 -23.33 -10.71
C GLU A 644 -3.26 -24.34 -10.55
N ASN A 645 -3.07 -24.84 -9.32
CA ASN A 645 -2.16 -25.91 -8.92
C ASN A 645 -0.65 -25.62 -8.95
N SER A 646 -0.26 -24.35 -8.86
CA SER A 646 1.14 -23.93 -8.69
C SER A 646 1.32 -23.06 -7.43
N LEU A 647 2.56 -22.96 -6.96
CA LEU A 647 2.95 -22.10 -5.84
C LEU A 647 4.01 -21.12 -6.31
N ILE A 648 4.07 -19.94 -5.71
CA ILE A 648 5.11 -18.94 -5.97
C ILE A 648 6.48 -19.51 -5.62
N ALA A 649 6.58 -20.15 -4.46
CA ALA A 649 7.78 -20.81 -3.97
C ALA A 649 7.42 -22.18 -3.38
N PRO A 650 8.36 -23.14 -3.29
CA PRO A 650 8.09 -24.45 -2.74
C PRO A 650 7.65 -24.36 -1.26
N PRO A 651 6.81 -25.30 -0.78
CA PRO A 651 6.48 -25.40 0.64
C PRO A 651 7.72 -25.64 1.49
N LEU A 652 7.84 -24.91 2.60
CA LEU A 652 8.89 -25.13 3.59
C LEU A 652 8.46 -26.13 4.66
N ILE A 653 7.15 -26.30 4.88
CA ILE A 653 6.63 -27.34 5.77
C ILE A 653 6.83 -28.73 5.14
N GLY A 654 7.35 -29.67 5.93
CA GLY A 654 7.64 -31.04 5.49
C GLY A 654 8.83 -31.18 4.54
N SER A 655 9.46 -30.09 4.10
CA SER A 655 10.52 -30.12 3.09
C SER A 655 11.76 -30.88 3.56
N PRO A 656 12.27 -31.87 2.77
CA PRO A 656 13.55 -32.54 3.05
C PRO A 656 14.72 -31.58 3.26
N ARG A 657 14.77 -30.48 2.49
CA ARG A 657 15.80 -29.44 2.59
C ARG A 657 15.75 -28.66 3.91
N VAL A 658 14.58 -28.61 4.53
CA VAL A 658 14.38 -27.97 5.85
C VAL A 658 14.56 -28.96 6.99
N LYS A 659 14.09 -30.20 6.83
CA LYS A 659 14.14 -31.22 7.90
C LYS A 659 15.49 -31.93 8.00
N GLY A 660 16.21 -32.03 6.89
CA GLY A 660 17.51 -32.69 6.75
C GLY A 660 18.65 -31.84 7.30
N ASP A 661 19.79 -31.90 6.60
CA ASP A 661 21.00 -31.16 6.98
C ASP A 661 20.72 -29.65 7.09
N LYS A 662 21.23 -29.04 8.16
CA LYS A 662 21.15 -27.59 8.35
C LYS A 662 21.93 -26.85 7.29
N GLU A 663 23.05 -27.42 6.82
CA GLU A 663 23.92 -26.81 5.83
C GLU A 663 23.17 -26.51 4.53
N VAL A 664 22.28 -27.41 4.09
CA VAL A 664 21.46 -27.19 2.89
C VAL A 664 20.56 -25.96 3.03
N LEU A 665 19.81 -25.85 4.14
CA LEU A 665 18.93 -24.69 4.35
C LEU A 665 19.73 -23.40 4.47
N VAL A 666 20.85 -23.42 5.19
CA VAL A 666 21.70 -22.24 5.38
C VAL A 666 22.34 -21.82 4.06
N ASN A 667 22.86 -22.74 3.25
CA ASN A 667 23.42 -22.43 1.93
C ASN A 667 22.38 -21.83 0.98
N ILE A 668 21.14 -22.33 1.00
CA ILE A 668 20.03 -21.73 0.26
C ILE A 668 19.79 -20.29 0.75
N LEU A 669 19.73 -20.06 2.06
CA LEU A 669 19.55 -18.72 2.61
C LEU A 669 20.72 -17.78 2.30
N LEU A 670 21.96 -18.27 2.25
CA LEU A 670 23.14 -17.44 2.02
C LEU A 670 23.31 -17.05 0.55
N ASN A 671 23.25 -18.03 -0.37
CA ASN A 671 23.60 -17.83 -1.78
C ASN A 671 22.41 -17.92 -2.74
N GLY A 672 21.21 -18.25 -2.24
CA GLY A 672 20.03 -18.43 -3.06
C GLY A 672 20.00 -19.80 -3.77
N LEU A 673 18.90 -20.07 -4.47
CA LEU A 673 18.65 -21.32 -5.18
C LEU A 673 18.03 -21.05 -6.55
N THR A 674 18.49 -21.75 -7.59
CA THR A 674 17.98 -21.65 -8.95
C THR A 674 17.76 -23.03 -9.58
N GLY A 675 16.92 -23.08 -10.62
CA GLY A 675 16.57 -24.30 -11.34
C GLY A 675 15.48 -25.14 -10.66
N PRO A 676 15.23 -26.35 -11.20
CA PRO A 676 14.07 -27.14 -10.80
C PRO A 676 14.24 -27.75 -9.41
N ILE A 677 13.16 -27.73 -8.63
CA ILE A 677 13.05 -28.34 -7.30
C ILE A 677 12.02 -29.46 -7.37
N ASP A 678 12.45 -30.70 -7.13
CA ASP A 678 11.63 -31.91 -7.27
C ASP A 678 10.89 -31.98 -8.62
N GLY A 679 11.58 -31.59 -9.69
CA GLY A 679 11.05 -31.60 -11.06
C GLY A 679 10.08 -30.46 -11.39
N LYS A 680 9.94 -29.45 -10.52
CA LYS A 680 9.13 -28.25 -10.76
C LYS A 680 9.97 -26.98 -10.73
N GLU A 681 9.68 -26.07 -11.64
CA GLU A 681 10.31 -24.73 -11.70
C GLU A 681 9.55 -23.74 -10.82
N TYR A 682 10.28 -23.01 -9.97
CA TYR A 682 9.73 -21.97 -9.08
C TYR A 682 10.41 -20.61 -9.25
N GLY A 683 11.28 -20.46 -10.26
CA GLY A 683 12.14 -19.28 -10.40
C GLY A 683 13.33 -19.31 -9.44
N ILE A 684 13.85 -18.13 -9.11
CA ILE A 684 15.05 -17.97 -8.29
C ILE A 684 14.65 -17.64 -6.85
N MET A 685 15.20 -18.37 -5.87
CA MET A 685 15.22 -17.94 -4.48
C MET A 685 16.44 -17.03 -4.27
N LEU A 686 16.17 -15.78 -3.85
CA LEU A 686 17.20 -14.76 -3.70
C LEU A 686 18.13 -15.04 -2.50
N PRO A 687 19.45 -14.81 -2.63
CA PRO A 687 20.36 -14.85 -1.50
C PRO A 687 19.97 -13.81 -0.44
N MET A 688 20.02 -14.23 0.81
CA MET A 688 19.90 -13.38 1.99
C MET A 688 21.24 -13.23 2.72
N GLY A 689 22.34 -13.69 2.11
CA GLY A 689 23.69 -13.63 2.67
C GLY A 689 24.24 -12.23 2.91
N SER A 690 23.58 -11.16 2.46
CA SER A 690 23.91 -9.79 2.91
C SER A 690 23.52 -9.52 4.37
N ASN A 691 22.65 -10.34 4.96
CA ASN A 691 22.34 -10.29 6.40
C ASN A 691 23.42 -11.04 7.20
N ASP A 692 23.58 -10.67 8.47
CA ASP A 692 24.55 -11.29 9.39
C ASP A 692 24.17 -12.73 9.79
N ASP A 693 25.08 -13.39 10.49
CA ASP A 693 24.91 -14.79 10.91
C ASP A 693 23.79 -14.97 11.94
N GLU A 694 23.58 -13.95 12.78
CA GLU A 694 22.50 -13.96 13.76
C GLU A 694 21.15 -13.99 13.04
N TRP A 695 20.94 -13.08 12.08
CA TRP A 695 19.72 -12.97 11.28
C TRP A 695 19.40 -14.26 10.54
N ILE A 696 20.40 -14.85 9.86
CA ILE A 696 20.24 -16.11 9.12
C ILE A 696 19.90 -17.25 10.10
N SER A 697 20.55 -17.30 11.26
CA SER A 697 20.27 -18.33 12.27
C SER A 697 18.86 -18.19 12.87
N GLN A 698 18.38 -16.96 13.06
CA GLN A 698 17.04 -16.66 13.58
C GLN A 698 15.97 -17.17 12.61
N VAL A 699 16.00 -16.76 11.33
CA VAL A 699 15.00 -17.19 10.34
C VAL A 699 15.06 -18.70 10.08
N ALA A 700 16.26 -19.27 9.94
CA ALA A 700 16.43 -20.71 9.77
C ALA A 700 15.89 -21.50 10.98
N SER A 701 16.11 -20.98 12.20
CA SER A 701 15.57 -21.56 13.43
C SER A 701 14.06 -21.53 13.49
N TYR A 702 13.42 -20.43 13.08
CA TYR A 702 11.96 -20.37 13.00
C TYR A 702 11.41 -21.42 12.02
N ILE A 703 11.93 -21.44 10.78
CA ILE A 703 11.51 -22.37 9.72
C ILE A 703 11.65 -23.83 10.18
N ARG A 704 12.76 -24.16 10.84
CA ARG A 704 13.03 -25.50 11.38
C ARG A 704 12.17 -25.83 12.60
N THR A 705 11.90 -24.86 13.48
CA THR A 705 10.99 -25.04 14.63
C THR A 705 9.56 -25.33 14.17
N MET A 706 9.10 -24.65 13.12
CA MET A 706 7.79 -24.92 12.52
C MET A 706 7.67 -26.33 11.95
N ASN A 707 8.81 -26.93 11.57
CA ASN A 707 8.95 -28.31 11.10
C ASN A 707 9.26 -29.32 12.21
N SER A 708 9.22 -28.92 13.48
CA SER A 708 9.55 -29.75 14.64
C SER A 708 10.94 -30.41 14.53
N THR A 709 11.93 -29.71 13.95
CA THR A 709 13.32 -30.17 13.83
C THR A 709 14.27 -29.24 14.60
N SER A 710 15.56 -29.62 14.67
CA SER A 710 16.59 -28.89 15.41
C SER A 710 16.79 -27.47 14.88
N TRP A 711 16.93 -26.48 15.76
CA TRP A 711 17.21 -25.09 15.42
C TRP A 711 18.65 -24.86 14.93
N VAL A 712 18.92 -23.71 14.30
CA VAL A 712 20.23 -23.32 13.76
C VAL A 712 20.86 -22.27 14.67
N ARG A 713 22.12 -22.45 15.05
CA ARG A 713 22.88 -21.49 15.85
C ARG A 713 23.67 -20.56 14.95
N GLU A 714 23.88 -19.33 15.40
CA GLU A 714 24.71 -18.33 14.74
C GLU A 714 26.10 -18.87 14.33
N ARG A 715 26.80 -19.55 15.25
CA ARG A 715 28.11 -20.17 14.93
C ARG A 715 28.04 -21.19 13.79
N GLU A 716 26.93 -21.92 13.65
CA GLU A 716 26.77 -22.91 12.57
C GLU A 716 26.64 -22.16 11.24
N VAL A 717 25.96 -21.01 11.23
CA VAL A 717 25.89 -20.15 10.04
C VAL A 717 27.26 -19.59 9.69
N ALA A 718 28.01 -19.08 10.68
CA ALA A 718 29.35 -18.54 10.46
C ALA A 718 30.29 -19.58 9.82
N GLU A 719 30.31 -20.81 10.35
CA GLU A 719 31.10 -21.93 9.81
C GLU A 719 30.71 -22.26 8.36
N ILE A 720 29.41 -22.29 8.05
CA ILE A 720 28.89 -22.56 6.70
C ILE A 720 29.20 -21.41 5.74
N ARG A 721 29.10 -20.17 6.20
CA ARG A 721 29.41 -18.98 5.40
C ARG A 721 30.88 -18.93 5.05
N GLU A 722 31.77 -19.17 6.02
CA GLU A 722 33.22 -19.21 5.79
C GLU A 722 33.60 -20.30 4.78
N LYS A 723 33.01 -21.50 4.90
CA LYS A 723 33.21 -22.61 3.96
C LYS A 723 32.85 -22.25 2.51
N ASN A 724 31.94 -21.29 2.31
CA ASN A 724 31.41 -20.89 1.01
C ASN A 724 31.70 -19.42 0.65
N ALA A 725 32.68 -18.78 1.29
CA ALA A 725 32.93 -17.34 1.19
C ALA A 725 33.17 -16.84 -0.24
N ASP A 726 33.83 -17.65 -1.07
CA ASP A 726 34.14 -17.30 -2.47
C ASP A 726 32.95 -17.48 -3.43
N ARG A 727 31.84 -18.09 -2.97
CA ARG A 727 30.70 -18.40 -3.85
C ARG A 727 29.80 -17.18 -4.04
N LYS A 728 29.73 -16.70 -5.28
CA LYS A 728 28.84 -15.59 -5.69
C LYS A 728 27.58 -16.02 -6.46
N ASN A 729 27.52 -17.27 -6.89
CA ASN A 729 26.44 -17.83 -7.71
C ASN A 729 25.40 -18.58 -6.87
N TYR A 730 24.16 -18.61 -7.38
CA TYR A 730 23.07 -19.43 -6.85
C TYR A 730 23.47 -20.90 -6.76
N TRP A 731 22.92 -21.61 -5.78
CA TRP A 731 22.96 -23.06 -5.78
C TRP A 731 21.95 -23.61 -6.79
N THR A 732 22.24 -24.77 -7.36
CA THR A 732 21.24 -25.67 -7.92
C THR A 732 20.93 -26.76 -6.91
N LEU A 733 19.74 -27.36 -7.00
CA LEU A 733 19.40 -28.48 -6.10
C LEU A 733 20.36 -29.68 -6.30
N GLU A 734 20.86 -29.89 -7.51
CA GLU A 734 21.82 -30.97 -7.79
C GLU A 734 23.16 -30.74 -7.06
N GLU A 735 23.66 -29.51 -7.01
CA GLU A 735 24.88 -29.18 -6.28
C GLU A 735 24.74 -29.35 -4.77
N LEU A 736 23.59 -29.00 -4.20
CA LEU A 736 23.33 -29.10 -2.75
C LEU A 736 23.15 -30.54 -2.25
N LEU A 737 22.87 -31.48 -3.16
CA LEU A 737 22.62 -32.89 -2.84
C LEU A 737 23.83 -33.79 -3.12
N LYS A 738 24.95 -33.22 -3.59
CA LYS A 738 26.25 -33.90 -3.72
C LYS A 738 27.06 -33.72 -2.44
#